data_AF-A0A1N7IZX7-F1
#
_entry.id   AF-A0A1N7IZX7-F1
#
_cell.length_a   1.000
_cell.length_b   1.000
_cell.length_c   1.000
_cell.angle_alpha   90.00
_cell.angle_beta   90.00
_cell.angle_gamma   90.00
#
_symmetry.space_group_name_H-M   'P 1'
#
loop_
_entity.id
_entity.type
_entity.pdbx_description
1 polymer ?
#
loop_
_entity_poly.entity_id
_entity_poly.type
_entity_poly.pdbx_seq_one_letter_code
_entity_poly.pdbx_strand_id
1 'polypeptide(L)'
;MLYRTRVLGGLALASTVLPLPALAEVSSLDILSRAPAYDGRVFGDVGAYERIDAIAHFTLDPKSERGAKIVDLDKAPVNADGLVEFSSTVTILAPVDADKGAKTIFYEVANRGRNLSFGLLNSVQKIGKDFTIDDPGDGFLMQQGFTVVWSGWQAGLPDNLAHMSAPVISDFTAPSREEYIFDKDEAVSTGKLSYPAADLDPAKATLTVRAKAGDERTTPEGLTFRYVDENTIEITRPAGYDAGAIYEFIYPAKDSLPNGLGFVAVADLVSFLRGNGPEGIEVPVGPIEHTIDMGISQSGRFSRDFVYQGFNADANGKQVFDGVMAHIAGARKTFVNYSFAQPGRYSRQHEDHDMPGDQFPFTYVDMIDPVSGQTGSILTACSETNTCPKVIQSDTSTEFWQARGSLVSTAPDGTALTMPENVRLFLISGAPHFSVWGAASKESATCTYPTNPLSAEPTMRALTVAMKDWVLEGKEPPASVYPAGRDQLVAADAAEMPMINGTRPQPPVNGLEVRDYSVQPPKAGGTYEVLVPKVDADGMPIGGVHELPMAVPLGSYLGWNLRKEGFAGGELCGTTGSYLAFPETGSNADSRAPVSARYADAASYHAQLEEAADALIAQGLLLEADREMVISAAPAYPGN
;
A
#
# COMPACT_ATOMS: atom_id res chain seq x y z
N MET A 1 -9.33 27.50 88.00
CA MET A 1 -8.58 28.04 86.85
C MET A 1 -7.26 27.28 86.80
N LEU A 2 -6.83 26.57 85.77
CA LEU A 2 -7.24 26.46 84.37
C LEU A 2 -7.41 24.97 83.98
N TYR A 3 -8.29 24.75 83.02
CA TYR A 3 -8.63 23.48 82.37
C TYR A 3 -7.91 23.39 81.01
N ARG A 4 -7.97 22.21 80.37
CA ARG A 4 -7.86 21.93 78.91
C ARG A 4 -6.44 21.73 78.33
N THR A 5 -6.15 20.81 77.41
CA THR A 5 -6.85 19.69 76.73
C THR A 5 -5.76 18.83 76.07
N ARG A 6 -5.89 17.49 76.08
CA ARG A 6 -5.07 16.60 75.23
C ARG A 6 -5.65 16.59 73.80
N VAL A 7 -4.86 16.97 72.81
CA VAL A 7 -5.20 16.81 71.39
C VAL A 7 -4.56 15.51 70.90
N LEU A 8 -5.39 14.52 70.54
CA LEU A 8 -4.99 13.40 69.70
C LEU A 8 -4.96 13.87 68.25
N GLY A 9 -3.79 13.88 67.62
CA GLY A 9 -3.65 14.06 66.18
C GLY A 9 -3.88 12.72 65.48
N GLY A 10 -5.01 12.59 64.77
CA GLY A 10 -5.22 11.50 63.82
C GLY A 10 -4.46 11.82 62.52
N LEU A 11 -3.50 10.97 62.16
CA LEU A 11 -2.96 10.93 60.80
C LEU A 11 -4.03 10.35 59.88
N ALA A 12 -4.67 11.18 59.08
CA ALA A 12 -5.39 10.72 57.90
C ALA A 12 -4.35 10.39 56.82
N LEU A 13 -4.14 9.10 56.51
CA LEU A 13 -3.50 8.71 55.26
C LEU A 13 -4.43 9.14 54.13
N ALA A 14 -4.10 10.23 53.46
CA ALA A 14 -4.67 10.55 52.16
C ALA A 14 -4.03 9.58 51.16
N SER A 15 -4.76 8.53 50.78
CA SER A 15 -4.42 7.71 49.62
C SER A 15 -4.59 8.58 48.37
N THR A 16 -3.54 9.27 47.96
CA THR A 16 -3.46 9.86 46.62
C THR A 16 -3.39 8.71 45.63
N VAL A 17 -4.53 8.31 45.10
CA VAL A 17 -4.60 7.55 43.85
C VAL A 17 -4.12 8.51 42.77
N LEU A 18 -2.83 8.41 42.41
CA LEU A 18 -2.34 9.05 41.20
C LEU A 18 -3.04 8.34 40.04
N PRO A 19 -3.80 9.05 39.18
CA PRO A 19 -4.29 8.44 37.96
C PRO A 19 -3.06 7.98 37.16
N LEU A 20 -2.99 6.68 36.89
CA LEU A 20 -2.05 6.18 35.89
C LEU A 20 -2.39 6.91 34.58
N PRO A 21 -1.40 7.45 33.85
CA PRO A 21 -1.67 8.02 32.54
C PRO A 21 -2.32 6.92 31.69
N ALA A 22 -3.56 7.13 31.27
CA ALA A 22 -4.26 6.22 30.38
C ALA A 22 -3.57 6.31 29.01
N LEU A 23 -2.62 5.41 28.79
CA LEU A 23 -2.02 5.14 27.49
C LEU A 23 -3.11 4.52 26.60
N ALA A 24 -3.06 4.73 25.29
CA ALA A 24 -4.02 4.04 24.43
C ALA A 24 -3.83 2.53 24.49
N GLU A 25 -4.92 1.81 24.71
CA GLU A 25 -4.93 0.36 24.87
C GLU A 25 -6.25 -0.21 24.33
N VAL A 26 -6.22 -1.49 23.95
CA VAL A 26 -7.42 -2.30 23.71
C VAL A 26 -8.22 -2.35 25.01
N SER A 27 -9.42 -1.77 25.00
CA SER A 27 -10.30 -1.72 26.19
C SER A 27 -11.24 -2.93 26.29
N SER A 28 -11.57 -3.55 25.15
CA SER A 28 -12.26 -4.85 25.09
C SER A 28 -12.09 -5.50 23.71
N LEU A 29 -12.31 -6.81 23.66
CA LEU A 29 -12.39 -7.59 22.43
C LEU A 29 -13.67 -8.43 22.46
N ASP A 30 -14.65 -8.04 21.64
CA ASP A 30 -15.93 -8.74 21.54
C ASP A 30 -15.83 -9.83 20.48
N ILE A 31 -15.75 -11.10 20.90
CA ILE A 31 -15.77 -12.24 19.97
C ILE A 31 -17.18 -12.42 19.41
N LEU A 32 -17.33 -12.19 18.10
CA LEU A 32 -18.59 -12.34 17.38
C LEU A 32 -18.82 -13.79 16.95
N SER A 33 -17.76 -14.45 16.47
CA SER A 33 -17.83 -15.84 16.06
C SER A 33 -16.47 -16.54 16.20
N ARG A 34 -16.52 -17.85 16.47
CA ARG A 34 -15.35 -18.74 16.48
C ARG A 34 -15.78 -20.09 15.91
N ALA A 35 -15.15 -20.54 14.83
CA ALA A 35 -15.53 -21.77 14.16
C ALA A 35 -14.33 -22.39 13.42
N PRO A 36 -14.33 -23.72 13.15
CA PRO A 36 -13.37 -24.31 12.22
C PRO A 36 -13.38 -23.58 10.88
N ALA A 37 -12.19 -23.25 10.36
CA ALA A 37 -12.07 -22.65 9.04
C ALA A 37 -12.13 -23.74 7.96
N TYR A 38 -12.71 -23.41 6.80
CA TYR A 38 -12.64 -24.23 5.59
C TYR A 38 -13.11 -25.69 5.77
N ASP A 39 -14.21 -25.88 6.52
CA ASP A 39 -14.76 -27.21 6.84
C ASP A 39 -13.74 -28.17 7.49
N GLY A 40 -12.77 -27.63 8.23
CA GLY A 40 -11.74 -28.41 8.91
C GLY A 40 -10.61 -28.90 7.99
N ARG A 41 -10.42 -28.28 6.82
CA ARG A 41 -9.27 -28.53 5.94
C ARG A 41 -7.96 -28.46 6.73
N VAL A 42 -7.07 -29.43 6.46
CA VAL A 42 -5.74 -29.53 7.05
C VAL A 42 -4.70 -28.91 6.10
N PHE A 43 -3.77 -28.12 6.66
CA PHE A 43 -2.70 -27.45 5.93
C PHE A 43 -1.34 -27.98 6.39
N GLY A 44 -0.76 -28.87 5.58
CA GLY A 44 0.53 -29.50 5.88
C GLY A 44 0.59 -30.12 7.27
N ASP A 45 1.74 -29.99 7.92
CA ASP A 45 1.97 -30.52 9.27
C ASP A 45 1.40 -29.63 10.39
N VAL A 46 1.01 -28.39 10.07
CA VAL A 46 0.46 -27.41 11.03
C VAL A 46 -0.91 -27.88 11.53
N GLY A 47 -1.73 -28.44 10.64
CA GLY A 47 -3.05 -28.97 10.98
C GLY A 47 -4.21 -28.13 10.48
N ALA A 48 -5.35 -28.24 11.16
CA ALA A 48 -6.54 -27.45 10.87
C ALA A 48 -6.44 -26.05 11.49
N TYR A 49 -7.21 -25.13 10.91
CA TYR A 49 -7.32 -23.75 11.37
C TYR A 49 -8.73 -23.46 11.88
N GLU A 50 -8.84 -22.45 12.74
CA GLU A 50 -10.09 -21.82 13.12
C GLU A 50 -10.14 -20.36 12.70
N ARG A 51 -11.35 -19.88 12.41
CA ARG A 51 -11.64 -18.47 12.14
C ARG A 51 -12.27 -17.86 13.38
N ILE A 52 -11.77 -16.69 13.76
CA ILE A 52 -12.31 -15.85 14.84
C ILE A 52 -12.64 -14.50 14.24
N ASP A 53 -13.89 -14.08 14.31
CA ASP A 53 -14.32 -12.73 13.96
C ASP A 53 -14.68 -11.97 15.24
N ALA A 54 -14.19 -10.74 15.38
CA ALA A 54 -14.33 -9.94 16.59
C ALA A 54 -14.42 -8.44 16.29
N ILE A 55 -14.80 -7.66 17.31
CA ILE A 55 -14.63 -6.20 17.34
C ILE A 55 -13.67 -5.85 18.46
N ALA A 56 -12.56 -5.18 18.13
CA ALA A 56 -11.66 -4.59 19.11
C ALA A 56 -12.08 -3.15 19.41
N HIS A 57 -12.21 -2.81 20.68
CA HIS A 57 -12.49 -1.44 21.14
C HIS A 57 -11.23 -0.85 21.76
N PHE A 58 -11.05 0.45 21.55
CA PHE A 58 -9.86 1.18 21.96
C PHE A 58 -10.26 2.48 22.65
N THR A 59 -9.39 2.93 23.53
CA THR A 59 -9.43 4.28 24.09
C THR A 59 -8.08 4.95 23.89
N LEU A 60 -8.03 6.26 23.67
CA LEU A 60 -6.79 7.02 23.54
C LEU A 60 -6.92 8.40 24.20
N ASP A 61 -6.00 8.74 25.10
CA ASP A 61 -5.91 10.10 25.61
C ASP A 61 -5.37 11.03 24.51
N PRO A 62 -6.15 12.04 24.05
CA PRO A 62 -5.70 12.98 23.02
C PRO A 62 -4.49 13.82 23.47
N LYS A 63 -4.19 13.89 24.77
CA LYS A 63 -3.06 14.61 25.35
C LYS A 63 -1.83 13.73 25.58
N SER A 64 -1.94 12.42 25.37
CA SER A 64 -0.78 11.51 25.42
C SER A 64 0.21 11.82 24.29
N GLU A 65 1.45 11.36 24.41
CA GLU A 65 2.46 11.56 23.36
C GLU A 65 2.01 10.93 22.02
N ARG A 66 1.39 9.75 22.06
CA ARG A 66 0.83 9.09 20.87
C ARG A 66 -0.40 9.83 20.34
N GLY A 67 -1.27 10.31 21.22
CA GLY A 67 -2.46 11.08 20.85
C GLY A 67 -2.11 12.39 20.15
N ALA A 68 -1.11 13.11 20.66
CA ALA A 68 -0.62 14.35 20.08
C ALA A 68 -0.01 14.19 18.67
N LYS A 69 0.38 12.96 18.28
CA LYS A 69 0.83 12.65 16.92
C LYS A 69 -0.34 12.49 15.95
N ILE A 70 -1.58 12.32 16.41
CA ILE A 70 -2.75 12.14 15.55
C ILE A 70 -3.36 13.50 15.20
N VAL A 71 -3.43 13.80 13.91
CA VAL A 71 -3.98 15.07 13.42
C VAL A 71 -5.46 15.18 13.79
N ASP A 72 -5.84 16.34 14.32
CA ASP A 72 -7.18 16.73 14.75
C ASP A 72 -7.78 15.93 15.91
N LEU A 73 -7.00 15.04 16.56
CA LEU A 73 -7.50 14.23 17.67
C LEU A 73 -7.92 15.07 18.89
N ASP A 74 -7.29 16.23 19.11
CA ASP A 74 -7.64 17.19 20.17
C ASP A 74 -9.03 17.81 20.00
N LYS A 75 -9.63 17.68 18.81
CA LYS A 75 -10.99 18.15 18.47
C LYS A 75 -12.02 17.03 18.53
N ALA A 76 -11.59 15.77 18.68
CA ALA A 76 -12.50 14.63 18.73
C ALA A 76 -13.33 14.63 20.03
N PRO A 77 -14.58 14.14 19.99
CA PRO A 77 -15.35 13.93 21.20
C PRO A 77 -14.64 12.95 22.13
N VAL A 78 -14.75 13.21 23.43
CA VAL A 78 -14.16 12.38 24.49
C VAL A 78 -15.23 11.87 25.45
N ASN A 79 -14.98 10.71 26.04
CA ASN A 79 -15.85 10.12 27.06
C ASN A 79 -15.70 10.82 28.43
N ALA A 80 -16.36 10.30 29.47
CA ALA A 80 -16.34 10.87 30.82
C ALA A 80 -14.94 10.92 31.46
N ASP A 81 -14.03 10.05 31.02
CA ASP A 81 -12.64 9.97 31.47
C ASP A 81 -11.70 10.86 30.64
N GLY A 82 -12.24 11.56 29.63
CA GLY A 82 -11.48 12.42 28.74
C GLY A 82 -10.73 11.68 27.63
N LEU A 83 -11.11 10.43 27.34
CA LEU A 83 -10.50 9.59 26.32
C LEU A 83 -11.32 9.57 25.04
N VAL A 84 -10.66 9.49 23.90
CA VAL A 84 -11.29 9.24 22.59
C VAL A 84 -11.57 7.75 22.43
N GLU A 85 -12.80 7.39 22.08
CA GLU A 85 -13.23 5.99 21.86
C GLU A 85 -13.35 5.69 20.36
N PHE A 86 -12.89 4.51 19.95
CA PHE A 86 -12.99 4.02 18.58
C PHE A 86 -12.92 2.48 18.56
N SER A 87 -13.29 1.86 17.44
CA SER A 87 -13.28 0.40 17.32
C SER A 87 -12.87 -0.08 15.92
N SER A 88 -12.49 -1.35 15.83
CA SER A 88 -12.07 -1.99 14.60
C SER A 88 -12.69 -3.38 14.47
N THR A 89 -13.14 -3.73 13.27
CA THR A 89 -13.38 -5.14 12.91
C THR A 89 -12.06 -5.93 12.97
N VAL A 90 -12.10 -7.17 13.42
CA VAL A 90 -10.93 -8.07 13.47
C VAL A 90 -11.34 -9.44 12.93
N THR A 91 -10.53 -10.01 12.05
CA THR A 91 -10.64 -11.40 11.61
C THR A 91 -9.29 -12.08 11.79
N ILE A 92 -9.31 -13.27 12.40
CA ILE A 92 -8.12 -14.07 12.69
C ILE A 92 -8.30 -15.48 12.14
N LEU A 93 -7.27 -15.99 11.47
CA LEU A 93 -7.08 -17.42 11.19
C LEU A 93 -5.95 -17.95 12.07
N ALA A 94 -6.27 -18.83 13.01
CA ALA A 94 -5.31 -19.40 13.94
C ALA A 94 -5.20 -20.92 13.79
N PRO A 95 -4.00 -21.52 13.96
CA PRO A 95 -3.86 -22.96 14.10
C PRO A 95 -4.67 -23.46 15.30
N VAL A 96 -5.43 -24.55 15.13
CA VAL A 96 -6.17 -25.18 16.25
C VAL A 96 -5.20 -25.74 17.29
N ASP A 97 -4.07 -26.29 16.84
CA ASP A 97 -2.97 -26.73 17.70
C ASP A 97 -1.86 -25.68 17.65
N ALA A 98 -1.85 -24.79 18.65
CA ALA A 98 -0.90 -23.68 18.71
C ALA A 98 0.57 -24.13 18.80
N ASP A 99 0.84 -25.34 19.31
CA ASP A 99 2.21 -25.88 19.41
C ASP A 99 2.78 -26.27 18.05
N LYS A 100 1.92 -26.44 17.03
CA LYS A 100 2.30 -26.69 15.63
C LYS A 100 2.37 -25.42 14.79
N GLY A 101 1.90 -24.29 15.31
CA GLY A 101 2.01 -22.99 14.67
C GLY A 101 3.44 -22.44 14.75
N ALA A 102 3.73 -21.44 13.92
CA ALA A 102 4.98 -20.69 13.95
C ALA A 102 5.07 -19.69 15.11
N LYS A 103 4.04 -19.60 15.96
CA LYS A 103 3.87 -18.57 17.01
C LYS A 103 4.13 -17.15 16.48
N THR A 104 3.75 -16.92 15.23
CA THR A 104 4.05 -15.70 14.49
C THR A 104 2.76 -15.16 13.90
N ILE A 105 2.46 -13.90 14.20
CA ILE A 105 1.40 -13.18 13.51
C ILE A 105 1.90 -12.80 12.13
N PHE A 106 1.13 -13.14 11.10
CA PHE A 106 1.18 -12.47 9.80
C PHE A 106 -0.01 -11.51 9.74
N TYR A 107 0.27 -10.23 9.96
CA TYR A 107 -0.74 -9.18 9.94
C TYR A 107 -0.82 -8.59 8.54
N GLU A 108 -1.94 -8.76 7.86
CA GLU A 108 -2.18 -8.02 6.62
C GLU A 108 -2.95 -6.74 6.92
N VAL A 109 -2.34 -5.61 6.57
CA VAL A 109 -3.05 -4.32 6.54
C VAL A 109 -4.04 -4.36 5.35
N ALA A 110 -5.34 -4.40 5.64
CA ALA A 110 -6.38 -4.56 4.62
C ALA A 110 -6.40 -3.39 3.60
N ASN A 111 -6.35 -3.66 2.30
CA ASN A 111 -6.33 -2.62 1.27
C ASN A 111 -7.75 -2.12 0.96
N ARG A 112 -8.08 -0.91 1.43
CA ARG A 112 -9.44 -0.36 1.41
C ARG A 112 -10.43 -1.35 2.04
N GLY A 113 -9.99 -1.98 3.14
CA GLY A 113 -10.75 -2.99 3.87
C GLY A 113 -10.87 -4.35 3.19
N ARG A 114 -10.07 -4.66 2.15
CA ARG A 114 -10.06 -5.95 1.45
C ARG A 114 -8.79 -6.74 1.75
N ASN A 115 -8.92 -8.06 1.75
CA ASN A 115 -7.80 -9.01 1.73
C ASN A 115 -7.20 -9.09 0.31
N LEU A 116 -5.91 -8.79 0.18
CA LEU A 116 -5.11 -8.98 -1.02
C LEU A 116 -4.07 -10.08 -0.86
N SER A 117 -3.61 -10.42 0.36
CA SER A 117 -2.54 -11.40 0.55
C SER A 117 -2.91 -12.76 -0.02
N PHE A 118 -4.19 -13.15 0.02
CA PHE A 118 -4.61 -14.43 -0.54
C PHE A 118 -4.46 -14.50 -2.07
N GLY A 119 -4.66 -13.39 -2.78
CA GLY A 119 -4.41 -13.34 -4.22
C GLY A 119 -2.95 -13.11 -4.59
N LEU A 120 -2.12 -12.70 -3.63
CA LEU A 120 -0.67 -12.52 -3.81
C LEU A 120 0.13 -13.77 -3.41
N LEU A 121 -0.34 -14.54 -2.44
CA LEU A 121 0.44 -15.60 -1.78
C LEU A 121 -0.24 -16.96 -1.78
N ASN A 122 -1.58 -17.01 -1.74
CA ASN A 122 -2.33 -18.28 -1.66
C ASN A 122 -2.92 -18.72 -3.02
N SER A 123 -2.45 -18.15 -4.14
CA SER A 123 -2.92 -18.44 -5.49
C SER A 123 -4.43 -18.20 -5.75
N VAL A 124 -5.09 -17.35 -4.94
CA VAL A 124 -6.50 -17.00 -5.17
C VAL A 124 -6.63 -16.16 -6.44
N GLN A 125 -7.40 -16.66 -7.40
CA GLN A 125 -7.49 -16.13 -8.76
C GLN A 125 -8.35 -14.87 -8.89
N LYS A 126 -8.99 -14.42 -7.80
CA LYS A 126 -9.89 -13.27 -7.84
C LYS A 126 -9.96 -12.57 -6.49
N ILE A 127 -9.70 -11.26 -6.51
CA ILE A 127 -9.99 -10.37 -5.38
C ILE A 127 -11.40 -9.79 -5.54
N GLY A 128 -12.22 -9.97 -4.51
CA GLY A 128 -13.57 -9.43 -4.43
C GLY A 128 -13.62 -7.93 -4.15
N LYS A 129 -14.83 -7.36 -4.24
CA LYS A 129 -15.10 -5.99 -3.80
C LYS A 129 -15.36 -5.87 -2.29
N ASP A 130 -15.65 -7.00 -1.64
CA ASP A 130 -15.98 -7.12 -0.22
C ASP A 130 -14.78 -7.74 0.52
N PHE A 131 -14.74 -7.66 1.84
CA PHE A 131 -13.80 -8.43 2.63
C PHE A 131 -14.22 -9.90 2.63
N THR A 132 -13.32 -10.80 2.25
CA THR A 132 -13.55 -12.24 2.35
C THR A 132 -12.23 -12.96 2.54
N ILE A 133 -12.30 -14.04 3.31
CA ILE A 133 -11.22 -15.02 3.50
C ILE A 133 -11.77 -16.43 3.28
N ASP A 134 -12.91 -16.59 2.62
CA ASP A 134 -13.66 -17.86 2.55
C ASP A 134 -13.00 -18.88 1.60
N ASP A 135 -12.23 -18.40 0.63
CA ASP A 135 -11.38 -19.22 -0.23
C ASP A 135 -9.92 -19.10 0.24
N PRO A 136 -9.34 -20.16 0.83
CA PRO A 136 -7.95 -20.16 1.26
C PRO A 136 -6.97 -20.33 0.09
N GLY A 137 -7.45 -20.59 -1.12
CA GLY A 137 -6.64 -21.01 -2.26
C GLY A 137 -5.84 -22.28 -1.93
N ASP A 138 -4.53 -22.25 -2.21
CA ASP A 138 -3.63 -23.35 -1.85
C ASP A 138 -3.29 -23.37 -0.34
N GLY A 139 -3.57 -22.29 0.37
CA GLY A 139 -3.34 -22.14 1.80
C GLY A 139 -1.88 -21.95 2.19
N PHE A 140 -1.04 -21.40 1.31
CA PHE A 140 0.38 -21.16 1.57
C PHE A 140 0.67 -20.56 2.95
N LEU A 141 0.01 -19.45 3.32
CA LEU A 141 0.21 -18.81 4.64
C LEU A 141 -0.07 -19.76 5.81
N MET A 142 -1.09 -20.62 5.70
CA MET A 142 -1.44 -21.60 6.72
C MET A 142 -0.45 -22.77 6.76
N GLN A 143 0.08 -23.18 5.60
CA GLN A 143 1.17 -24.16 5.53
C GLN A 143 2.46 -23.65 6.18
N GLN A 144 2.67 -22.33 6.20
CA GLN A 144 3.78 -21.69 6.92
C GLN A 144 3.53 -21.60 8.44
N GLY A 145 2.34 -21.96 8.94
CA GLY A 145 2.03 -21.98 10.37
C GLY A 145 1.74 -20.61 10.97
N PHE A 146 1.50 -19.58 10.15
CA PHE A 146 1.16 -18.25 10.65
C PHE A 146 -0.20 -18.25 11.34
N THR A 147 -0.34 -17.40 12.37
CA THR A 147 -1.64 -16.85 12.77
C THR A 147 -1.88 -15.63 11.88
N VAL A 148 -2.85 -15.69 10.97
CA VAL A 148 -3.11 -14.61 10.01
C VAL A 148 -4.15 -13.66 10.59
N VAL A 149 -3.87 -12.37 10.61
CA VAL A 149 -4.73 -11.35 11.24
C VAL A 149 -5.02 -10.23 10.26
N TRP A 150 -6.29 -9.82 10.19
CA TRP A 150 -6.74 -8.61 9.52
C TRP A 150 -7.52 -7.76 10.51
N SER A 151 -7.33 -6.44 10.45
CA SER A 151 -8.23 -5.50 11.12
C SER A 151 -8.54 -4.27 10.29
N GLY A 152 -9.62 -3.61 10.64
CA GLY A 152 -9.95 -2.30 10.13
C GLY A 152 -8.96 -1.25 10.63
N TRP A 153 -8.49 -0.40 9.73
CA TRP A 153 -7.63 0.75 10.07
C TRP A 153 -8.12 2.04 9.38
N GLN A 154 -8.87 1.89 8.30
CA GLN A 154 -9.46 3.00 7.56
C GLN A 154 -10.91 3.20 8.00
N ALA A 155 -11.28 4.45 8.32
CA ALA A 155 -12.65 4.83 8.62
C ALA A 155 -13.43 5.24 7.37
N GLY A 156 -14.76 5.35 7.50
CA GLY A 156 -15.65 5.74 6.39
C GLY A 156 -15.82 4.67 5.31
N LEU A 157 -15.45 3.42 5.59
CA LEU A 157 -15.70 2.28 4.72
C LEU A 157 -17.06 1.62 5.05
N PRO A 158 -17.75 1.04 4.05
CA PRO A 158 -18.93 0.20 4.26
C PRO A 158 -18.71 -1.04 5.14
N ASP A 159 -19.76 -1.50 5.83
CA ASP A 159 -19.72 -2.62 6.80
C ASP A 159 -19.27 -3.97 6.21
N ASN A 160 -19.42 -4.19 4.91
CA ASN A 160 -18.96 -5.40 4.20
C ASN A 160 -17.43 -5.44 3.97
N LEU A 161 -16.70 -4.47 4.52
CA LEU A 161 -15.25 -4.35 4.47
C LEU A 161 -14.67 -4.37 5.89
N ALA A 162 -13.39 -4.73 6.01
CA ALA A 162 -12.65 -4.48 7.25
C ALA A 162 -12.53 -2.97 7.45
N HIS A 163 -13.09 -2.46 8.55
CA HIS A 163 -13.25 -1.02 8.76
C HIS A 163 -13.01 -0.62 10.22
N MET A 164 -12.58 0.61 10.40
CA MET A 164 -12.48 1.26 11.70
C MET A 164 -13.66 2.21 11.89
N SER A 165 -14.32 2.14 13.04
CA SER A 165 -15.29 3.14 13.46
C SER A 165 -14.58 4.23 14.27
N ALA A 166 -14.40 5.40 13.66
CA ALA A 166 -13.77 6.57 14.29
C ALA A 166 -14.83 7.61 14.70
N PRO A 167 -14.56 8.42 15.73
CA PRO A 167 -15.45 9.50 16.11
C PRO A 167 -15.46 10.61 15.05
N VAL A 168 -16.62 11.21 14.84
CA VAL A 168 -16.81 12.35 13.93
C VAL A 168 -16.46 13.65 14.65
N ILE A 169 -15.66 14.50 14.01
CA ILE A 169 -15.34 15.85 14.48
C ILE A 169 -16.29 16.83 13.78
N SER A 170 -17.39 17.22 14.45
CA SER A 170 -18.48 18.01 13.86
C SER A 170 -18.26 19.52 13.85
N ASP A 171 -17.56 20.07 14.86
CA ASP A 171 -17.45 21.52 15.08
C ASP A 171 -16.25 22.14 14.34
N PHE A 172 -15.87 21.54 13.21
CA PHE A 172 -14.68 21.88 12.45
C PHE A 172 -14.96 21.85 10.94
N THR A 173 -14.56 22.92 10.25
CA THR A 173 -14.70 23.05 8.80
C THR A 173 -13.39 23.48 8.18
N ALA A 174 -12.98 22.83 7.10
CA ALA A 174 -11.81 23.20 6.32
C ALA A 174 -12.05 22.90 4.82
N PRO A 175 -11.25 23.47 3.91
CA PRO A 175 -11.30 23.08 2.51
C PRO A 175 -10.95 21.60 2.32
N SER A 176 -11.82 20.86 1.63
CA SER A 176 -11.52 19.54 1.06
C SER A 176 -11.40 19.67 -0.46
N ARG A 177 -10.62 18.79 -1.05
CA ARG A 177 -10.41 18.73 -2.50
C ARG A 177 -10.79 17.35 -3.02
N GLU A 178 -11.52 17.35 -4.13
CA GLU A 178 -11.82 16.19 -4.94
C GLU A 178 -11.21 16.34 -6.32
N GLU A 179 -10.81 15.21 -6.88
CA GLU A 179 -10.45 15.09 -8.28
C GLU A 179 -11.24 13.96 -8.93
N TYR A 180 -11.79 14.21 -10.12
CA TYR A 180 -12.58 13.26 -10.88
C TYR A 180 -12.06 13.11 -12.29
N ILE A 181 -11.99 11.86 -12.74
CA ILE A 181 -11.91 11.47 -14.14
C ILE A 181 -13.05 10.50 -14.38
N PHE A 182 -13.92 10.81 -15.34
CA PHE A 182 -15.15 10.05 -15.52
C PHE A 182 -14.99 8.87 -16.49
N ASP A 183 -14.00 8.91 -17.39
CA ASP A 183 -13.72 7.85 -18.37
C ASP A 183 -14.95 7.42 -19.19
N LYS A 184 -15.83 8.38 -19.44
CA LYS A 184 -17.05 8.23 -20.23
C LYS A 184 -17.35 9.51 -20.97
N ASP A 185 -17.97 9.41 -22.14
CA ASP A 185 -18.36 10.56 -22.95
C ASP A 185 -19.77 11.04 -22.58
N GLU A 186 -19.90 11.58 -21.37
CA GLU A 186 -21.15 12.14 -20.86
C GLU A 186 -21.04 13.65 -20.68
N ALA A 187 -22.09 14.37 -21.08
CA ALA A 187 -22.17 15.83 -20.90
C ALA A 187 -22.31 16.22 -19.42
N VAL A 188 -22.92 15.35 -18.61
CA VAL A 188 -23.17 15.57 -17.19
C VAL A 188 -22.75 14.32 -16.43
N SER A 189 -22.00 14.48 -15.36
CA SER A 189 -21.52 13.37 -14.53
C SER A 189 -21.62 13.71 -13.05
N THR A 190 -21.85 12.69 -12.21
CA THR A 190 -21.94 12.85 -10.76
C THR A 190 -20.65 12.44 -10.07
N GLY A 191 -20.24 13.23 -9.09
CA GLY A 191 -19.09 12.98 -8.22
C GLY A 191 -19.52 12.84 -6.77
N LYS A 192 -18.95 11.86 -6.06
CA LYS A 192 -19.10 11.73 -4.60
C LYS A 192 -18.04 12.55 -3.89
N LEU A 193 -18.44 13.24 -2.83
CA LEU A 193 -17.55 13.97 -1.94
C LEU A 193 -17.04 13.01 -0.86
N SER A 194 -15.75 13.11 -0.54
CA SER A 194 -15.11 12.29 0.50
C SER A 194 -15.60 12.67 1.90
N TYR A 195 -15.98 13.94 2.07
CA TYR A 195 -16.57 14.49 3.27
C TYR A 195 -17.81 15.33 2.94
N PRO A 196 -18.83 15.39 3.81
CA PRO A 196 -19.98 16.24 3.60
C PRO A 196 -19.59 17.72 3.41
N ALA A 197 -20.23 18.40 2.46
CA ALA A 197 -20.11 19.84 2.29
C ALA A 197 -20.72 20.56 3.49
N ALA A 198 -19.97 21.51 4.07
CA ALA A 198 -20.42 22.34 5.17
C ALA A 198 -21.41 23.41 4.71
N ASP A 199 -21.35 23.79 3.43
CA ASP A 199 -22.21 24.79 2.81
C ASP A 199 -22.51 24.39 1.35
N LEU A 200 -23.76 24.55 0.94
CA LEU A 200 -24.23 24.22 -0.41
C LEU A 200 -24.33 25.44 -1.34
N ASP A 201 -23.88 26.63 -0.89
CA ASP A 201 -23.71 27.81 -1.73
C ASP A 201 -22.57 27.59 -2.75
N PRO A 202 -22.86 27.50 -4.06
CA PRO A 202 -21.83 27.29 -5.09
C PRO A 202 -20.76 28.39 -5.11
N ALA A 203 -21.05 29.60 -4.61
CA ALA A 203 -20.07 30.67 -4.54
C ALA A 203 -18.92 30.40 -3.54
N LYS A 204 -19.07 29.39 -2.67
CA LYS A 204 -18.04 28.98 -1.70
C LYS A 204 -17.19 27.80 -2.17
N ALA A 205 -17.47 27.25 -3.35
CA ALA A 205 -16.69 26.18 -3.94
C ALA A 205 -16.09 26.61 -5.28
N THR A 206 -15.01 25.95 -5.67
CA THR A 206 -14.33 26.18 -6.93
C THR A 206 -14.33 24.89 -7.74
N LEU A 207 -14.68 24.99 -9.02
CA LEU A 207 -14.53 23.92 -9.99
C LEU A 207 -13.57 24.38 -11.10
N THR A 208 -12.55 23.57 -11.37
CA THR A 208 -11.67 23.74 -12.51
C THR A 208 -11.57 22.45 -13.33
N VAL A 209 -11.15 22.59 -14.58
CA VAL A 209 -10.86 21.46 -15.47
C VAL A 209 -9.49 21.65 -16.12
N ARG A 210 -8.82 20.53 -16.37
CA ARG A 210 -7.57 20.44 -17.15
C ARG A 210 -7.53 19.14 -17.96
N ALA A 211 -6.87 19.16 -19.11
CA ALA A 211 -6.85 17.99 -20.00
C ALA A 211 -5.81 16.96 -19.52
N LYS A 212 -4.64 17.42 -19.08
CA LYS A 212 -3.55 16.62 -18.50
C LYS A 212 -3.13 17.17 -17.14
N ALA A 213 -2.42 16.36 -16.35
CA ALA A 213 -2.02 16.73 -14.98
C ALA A 213 -1.23 18.05 -14.90
N GLY A 214 -0.33 18.28 -15.86
CA GLY A 214 0.54 19.45 -15.92
C GLY A 214 -0.09 20.69 -16.59
N ASP A 215 -1.30 20.57 -17.15
CA ASP A 215 -1.97 21.70 -17.80
C ASP A 215 -2.53 22.70 -16.76
N GLU A 216 -2.72 23.94 -17.19
CA GLU A 216 -3.32 24.98 -16.35
C GLU A 216 -4.75 24.59 -15.94
N ARG A 217 -5.08 24.84 -14.67
CA ARG A 217 -6.45 24.73 -14.17
C ARG A 217 -7.29 25.87 -14.73
N THR A 218 -8.36 25.56 -15.45
CA THR A 218 -9.21 26.59 -16.10
C THR A 218 -10.69 26.45 -15.71
N THR A 219 -11.45 27.53 -15.88
CA THR A 219 -12.93 27.56 -15.74
C THR A 219 -13.55 28.04 -17.07
N PRO A 220 -13.51 27.23 -18.13
CA PRO A 220 -14.01 27.61 -19.45
C PRO A 220 -15.53 27.77 -19.46
N GLU A 221 -16.05 28.44 -20.48
CA GLU A 221 -17.50 28.52 -20.73
C GLU A 221 -18.10 27.12 -20.87
N GLY A 222 -19.23 26.88 -20.18
CA GLY A 222 -19.91 25.59 -20.15
C GLY A 222 -19.48 24.66 -19.01
N LEU A 223 -18.38 24.93 -18.31
CA LEU A 223 -18.04 24.21 -17.08
C LEU A 223 -18.92 24.71 -15.93
N THR A 224 -19.78 23.84 -15.41
CA THR A 224 -20.66 24.17 -14.27
C THR A 224 -20.74 23.01 -13.30
N PHE A 225 -21.10 23.30 -12.05
CA PHE A 225 -21.56 22.29 -11.11
C PHE A 225 -22.81 22.73 -10.37
N ARG A 226 -23.47 21.76 -9.74
CA ARG A 226 -24.43 21.99 -8.66
C ARG A 226 -24.25 20.94 -7.57
N TYR A 227 -24.54 21.33 -6.34
CA TYR A 227 -24.77 20.35 -5.28
C TYR A 227 -26.07 19.59 -5.56
N VAL A 228 -26.02 18.27 -5.46
CA VAL A 228 -27.22 17.41 -5.44
C VAL A 228 -27.66 17.24 -3.99
N ASP A 229 -26.71 16.98 -3.10
CA ASP A 229 -26.82 16.92 -1.65
C ASP A 229 -25.44 17.25 -1.03
N GLU A 230 -25.31 17.14 0.30
CA GLU A 230 -24.04 17.42 0.98
C GLU A 230 -22.93 16.43 0.64
N ASN A 231 -23.20 15.29 0.00
CA ASN A 231 -22.22 14.26 -0.33
C ASN A 231 -22.02 14.06 -1.83
N THR A 232 -22.73 14.83 -2.66
CA THR A 232 -22.83 14.57 -4.09
C THR A 232 -22.91 15.86 -4.89
N ILE A 233 -22.07 15.98 -5.90
CA ILE A 233 -22.14 17.05 -6.90
C ILE A 233 -22.45 16.48 -8.28
N GLU A 234 -22.99 17.33 -9.14
CA GLU A 234 -23.15 17.07 -10.56
C GLU A 234 -22.32 18.11 -11.33
N ILE A 235 -21.48 17.64 -12.26
CA ILE A 235 -20.59 18.45 -13.09
C ILE A 235 -21.06 18.39 -14.54
N THR A 236 -21.17 19.54 -15.19
CA THR A 236 -21.36 19.66 -16.64
C THR A 236 -20.02 19.83 -17.33
N ARG A 237 -19.72 18.96 -18.29
CA ARG A 237 -18.50 19.00 -19.10
C ARG A 237 -18.54 20.17 -20.10
N PRO A 238 -17.48 21.01 -20.16
CA PRO A 238 -17.32 22.02 -21.19
C PRO A 238 -16.87 21.39 -22.53
N ALA A 239 -17.09 22.10 -23.63
CA ALA A 239 -16.58 21.69 -24.94
C ALA A 239 -15.05 21.65 -24.97
N GLY A 240 -14.48 20.78 -25.80
CA GLY A 240 -13.02 20.68 -26.03
C GLY A 240 -12.26 19.80 -25.04
N TYR A 241 -12.94 19.16 -24.09
CA TYR A 241 -12.37 18.20 -23.15
C TYR A 241 -12.86 16.78 -23.44
N ASP A 242 -11.95 15.82 -23.39
CA ASP A 242 -12.27 14.40 -23.64
C ASP A 242 -12.70 13.66 -22.35
N ALA A 243 -12.91 12.35 -22.45
CA ALA A 243 -13.37 11.54 -21.32
C ALA A 243 -12.33 11.38 -20.21
N GLY A 244 -11.05 11.64 -20.51
CA GLY A 244 -9.93 11.59 -19.57
C GLY A 244 -9.62 12.92 -18.89
N ALA A 245 -10.38 13.99 -19.17
CA ALA A 245 -10.18 15.28 -18.52
C ALA A 245 -10.36 15.20 -17.00
N ILE A 246 -9.57 16.02 -16.30
CA ILE A 246 -9.49 16.06 -14.85
C ILE A 246 -10.34 17.22 -14.33
N TYR A 247 -11.33 16.92 -13.50
CA TYR A 247 -12.17 17.91 -12.84
C TYR A 247 -11.76 18.02 -11.38
N GLU A 248 -11.36 19.21 -10.96
CA GLU A 248 -10.93 19.48 -9.59
C GLU A 248 -11.96 20.35 -8.88
N PHE A 249 -12.46 19.85 -7.76
CA PHE A 249 -13.49 20.51 -6.96
C PHE A 249 -12.98 20.78 -5.55
N ILE A 250 -12.97 22.04 -5.14
CA ILE A 250 -12.52 22.47 -3.81
C ILE A 250 -13.71 23.13 -3.11
N TYR A 251 -14.02 22.68 -1.90
CA TYR A 251 -15.23 23.10 -1.17
C TYR A 251 -15.00 23.08 0.35
N PRO A 252 -15.75 23.86 1.14
CA PRO A 252 -15.72 23.74 2.59
C PRO A 252 -16.39 22.43 3.02
N ALA A 253 -15.63 21.55 3.68
CA ALA A 253 -16.11 20.27 4.20
C ALA A 253 -16.25 20.31 5.73
N LYS A 254 -17.13 19.46 6.27
CA LYS A 254 -17.36 19.24 7.70
C LYS A 254 -17.25 17.75 8.03
N ASP A 255 -17.40 17.41 9.31
CA ASP A 255 -17.50 16.03 9.79
C ASP A 255 -16.24 15.21 9.49
N SER A 256 -15.06 15.81 9.76
CA SER A 256 -13.78 15.13 9.54
C SER A 256 -13.59 13.94 10.47
N LEU A 257 -12.77 12.98 10.04
CA LEU A 257 -12.42 11.79 10.81
C LEU A 257 -10.92 11.80 11.15
N PRO A 258 -10.52 11.55 12.41
CA PRO A 258 -9.11 11.42 12.80
C PRO A 258 -8.54 10.07 12.32
N ASN A 259 -8.36 9.92 11.01
CA ASN A 259 -7.93 8.66 10.37
C ASN A 259 -6.57 8.15 10.86
N GLY A 260 -5.72 9.01 11.43
CA GLY A 260 -4.48 8.59 12.09
C GLY A 260 -4.68 7.59 13.24
N LEU A 261 -5.89 7.51 13.82
CA LEU A 261 -6.26 6.45 14.76
C LEU A 261 -6.04 5.04 14.21
N GLY A 262 -6.03 4.87 12.87
CA GLY A 262 -5.70 3.60 12.24
C GLY A 262 -4.32 3.07 12.60
N PHE A 263 -3.32 3.95 12.80
CA PHE A 263 -2.00 3.53 13.27
C PHE A 263 -2.05 3.00 14.70
N VAL A 264 -2.83 3.65 15.58
CA VAL A 264 -3.01 3.22 16.97
C VAL A 264 -3.78 1.90 17.03
N ALA A 265 -4.86 1.76 16.26
CA ALA A 265 -5.66 0.55 16.18
C ALA A 265 -4.82 -0.68 15.84
N VAL A 266 -3.95 -0.57 14.82
CA VAL A 266 -3.06 -1.65 14.40
C VAL A 266 -2.00 -1.95 15.47
N ALA A 267 -1.31 -0.92 15.96
CA ALA A 267 -0.25 -1.08 16.96
C ALA A 267 -0.77 -1.77 18.23
N ASP A 268 -1.90 -1.31 18.75
CA ASP A 268 -2.43 -1.77 20.02
C ASP A 268 -3.08 -3.15 19.88
N LEU A 269 -3.75 -3.45 18.76
CA LEU A 269 -4.29 -4.77 18.50
C LEU A 269 -3.17 -5.82 18.40
N VAL A 270 -2.12 -5.54 17.61
CA VAL A 270 -1.02 -6.50 17.43
C VAL A 270 -0.25 -6.67 18.75
N SER A 271 0.01 -5.59 19.48
CA SER A 271 0.65 -5.70 20.79
C SER A 271 -0.21 -6.47 21.81
N PHE A 272 -1.53 -6.25 21.81
CA PHE A 272 -2.49 -7.02 22.61
C PHE A 272 -2.44 -8.51 22.27
N LEU A 273 -2.52 -8.87 20.99
CA LEU A 273 -2.45 -10.27 20.53
C LEU A 273 -1.08 -10.92 20.83
N ARG A 274 -0.02 -10.11 20.93
CA ARG A 274 1.32 -10.54 21.40
C ARG A 274 1.39 -10.75 22.91
N GLY A 275 0.35 -10.40 23.66
CA GLY A 275 0.29 -10.55 25.12
C GLY A 275 0.80 -9.36 25.92
N ASN A 276 0.94 -8.18 25.29
CA ASN A 276 1.33 -6.94 25.96
C ASN A 276 0.12 -6.05 26.34
N GLY A 277 -1.10 -6.56 26.20
CA GLY A 277 -2.32 -5.83 26.53
C GLY A 277 -2.58 -5.69 28.03
N PRO A 278 -3.66 -4.96 28.40
CA PRO A 278 -4.04 -4.77 29.80
C PRO A 278 -4.44 -6.09 30.46
N GLU A 279 -4.19 -6.17 31.78
CA GLU A 279 -4.59 -7.33 32.58
C GLU A 279 -6.12 -7.53 32.56
N GLY A 280 -6.55 -8.78 32.44
CA GLY A 280 -7.98 -9.15 32.53
C GLY A 280 -8.71 -9.24 31.20
N ILE A 281 -8.08 -8.91 30.07
CA ILE A 281 -8.61 -9.18 28.73
C ILE A 281 -7.92 -10.42 28.14
N GLU A 282 -8.69 -11.44 27.80
CA GLU A 282 -8.17 -12.70 27.26
C GLU A 282 -7.77 -12.57 25.78
N VAL A 283 -6.56 -12.99 25.44
CA VAL A 283 -6.09 -13.10 24.05
C VAL A 283 -6.69 -14.37 23.42
N PRO A 284 -7.42 -14.28 22.28
CA PRO A 284 -8.20 -15.39 21.76
C PRO A 284 -7.41 -16.42 20.94
N VAL A 285 -6.07 -16.32 20.95
CA VAL A 285 -5.16 -17.17 20.18
C VAL A 285 -4.08 -17.77 21.09
N GLY A 286 -3.37 -18.78 20.58
CA GLY A 286 -2.20 -19.33 21.25
C GLY A 286 -1.04 -18.33 21.38
N PRO A 287 0.04 -18.69 22.10
CA PRO A 287 1.17 -17.80 22.34
C PRO A 287 1.78 -17.25 21.04
N ILE A 288 2.09 -15.96 21.04
CA ILE A 288 2.75 -15.26 19.93
C ILE A 288 4.12 -14.76 20.40
N GLU A 289 5.16 -15.18 19.68
CA GLU A 289 6.55 -14.77 19.93
C GLU A 289 7.00 -13.71 18.92
N HIS A 290 6.49 -13.77 17.69
CA HIS A 290 6.89 -12.88 16.59
C HIS A 290 5.69 -12.27 15.83
N THR A 291 5.97 -11.19 15.10
CA THR A 291 4.98 -10.37 14.41
C THR A 291 5.56 -9.83 13.10
N ILE A 292 4.86 -10.07 12.00
CA ILE A 292 5.22 -9.62 10.66
C ILE A 292 4.04 -8.87 10.07
N ASP A 293 4.29 -7.66 9.58
CA ASP A 293 3.36 -6.88 8.79
C ASP A 293 3.52 -7.16 7.29
N MET A 294 2.40 -7.22 6.57
CA MET A 294 2.34 -7.20 5.11
C MET A 294 1.35 -6.12 4.65
N GLY A 295 1.88 -5.12 3.96
CA GLY A 295 1.10 -4.12 3.25
C GLY A 295 1.22 -4.27 1.74
N ILE A 296 0.10 -4.13 1.01
CA ILE A 296 0.04 -4.27 -0.44
C ILE A 296 -0.63 -3.01 -1.05
N SER A 297 0.11 -2.23 -1.85
CA SER A 297 -0.38 -1.02 -2.54
C SER A 297 -0.76 0.12 -1.58
N GLN A 298 -2.05 0.36 -1.31
CA GLN A 298 -2.47 1.34 -0.30
C GLN A 298 -1.93 0.95 1.07
N SER A 299 -2.02 -0.32 1.41
CA SER A 299 -1.52 -0.80 2.69
C SER A 299 0.00 -0.89 2.74
N GLY A 300 0.70 -1.12 1.62
CA GLY A 300 2.17 -1.08 1.60
C GLY A 300 2.70 0.33 1.92
N ARG A 301 1.99 1.35 1.44
CA ARG A 301 2.21 2.73 1.84
C ARG A 301 1.90 2.96 3.32
N PHE A 302 0.83 2.34 3.85
CA PHE A 302 0.47 2.46 5.27
C PHE A 302 1.58 1.88 6.14
N SER A 303 2.11 0.69 5.81
CA SER A 303 3.21 0.06 6.53
C SER A 303 4.44 0.95 6.59
N ARG A 304 4.80 1.60 5.48
CA ARG A 304 5.89 2.59 5.43
C ARG A 304 5.60 3.81 6.31
N ASP A 305 4.38 4.34 6.23
CA ASP A 305 3.95 5.51 7.00
C ASP A 305 3.87 5.22 8.51
N PHE A 306 3.43 4.01 8.88
CA PHE A 306 3.37 3.51 10.24
C PHE A 306 4.75 3.50 10.91
N VAL A 307 5.77 2.99 10.20
CA VAL A 307 7.17 3.02 10.69
C VAL A 307 7.69 4.46 10.72
N TYR A 308 7.47 5.24 9.66
CA TYR A 308 7.90 6.64 9.56
C TYR A 308 7.35 7.52 10.69
N GLN A 309 6.08 7.35 11.04
CA GLN A 309 5.43 8.11 12.12
C GLN A 309 5.70 7.53 13.51
N GLY A 310 6.51 6.48 13.62
CA GLY A 310 6.95 5.92 14.89
C GLY A 310 5.91 5.06 15.60
N PHE A 311 4.91 4.54 14.89
CA PHE A 311 3.87 3.68 15.46
C PHE A 311 4.28 2.21 15.59
N ASN A 312 5.51 1.84 15.17
CA ASN A 312 6.08 0.53 15.53
C ASN A 312 6.48 0.43 17.01
N ALA A 313 6.25 1.47 17.80
CA ALA A 313 6.24 1.45 19.25
C ALA A 313 4.79 1.47 19.77
N ASP A 314 4.46 0.51 20.63
CA ASP A 314 3.18 0.49 21.33
C ASP A 314 3.09 1.58 22.42
N ALA A 315 1.98 1.61 23.15
CA ALA A 315 1.73 2.56 24.23
C ALA A 315 2.81 2.54 25.33
N ASN A 316 3.48 1.40 25.51
CA ASN A 316 4.51 1.17 26.51
C ASN A 316 5.94 1.20 25.92
N GLY A 317 6.07 1.60 24.65
CA GLY A 317 7.35 1.70 23.95
C GLY A 317 7.92 0.35 23.50
N LYS A 318 7.14 -0.74 23.53
CA LYS A 318 7.58 -2.04 23.01
C LYS A 318 7.41 -2.08 21.49
N GLN A 319 8.29 -2.82 20.83
CA GLN A 319 8.22 -3.06 19.40
C GLN A 319 6.93 -3.83 19.03
N VAL A 320 6.16 -3.29 18.09
CA VAL A 320 4.92 -3.89 17.59
C VAL A 320 5.24 -5.00 16.59
N PHE A 321 5.90 -4.66 15.47
CA PHE A 321 6.30 -5.58 14.41
C PHE A 321 7.80 -5.83 14.41
N ASP A 322 8.20 -7.10 14.33
CA ASP A 322 9.60 -7.50 14.17
C ASP A 322 10.03 -7.45 12.70
N GLY A 323 9.09 -7.68 11.78
CA GLY A 323 9.27 -7.61 10.33
C GLY A 323 8.17 -6.79 9.66
N VAL A 324 8.53 -6.00 8.64
CA VAL A 324 7.60 -5.22 7.81
C VAL A 324 7.86 -5.52 6.34
N MET A 325 6.81 -5.94 5.63
CA MET A 325 6.84 -6.17 4.19
C MET A 325 5.98 -5.13 3.48
N ALA A 326 6.62 -4.17 2.82
CA ALA A 326 5.93 -3.15 2.03
C ALA A 326 5.98 -3.52 0.56
N HIS A 327 4.88 -4.08 0.04
CA HIS A 327 4.75 -4.40 -1.37
C HIS A 327 4.08 -3.25 -2.14
N ILE A 328 4.65 -2.92 -3.30
CA ILE A 328 4.14 -2.00 -4.33
C ILE A 328 3.74 -0.63 -3.80
N ALA A 329 4.53 -0.12 -2.86
CA ALA A 329 4.35 1.21 -2.29
C ALA A 329 5.10 2.30 -3.07
N GLY A 330 6.16 1.91 -3.78
CA GLY A 330 7.16 2.82 -4.32
C GLY A 330 7.76 3.70 -3.21
N ALA A 331 8.03 4.96 -3.54
CA ALA A 331 8.54 5.95 -2.59
C ALA A 331 7.46 6.47 -1.61
N ARG A 332 6.19 6.16 -1.86
CA ARG A 332 5.06 6.84 -1.23
C ARG A 332 4.82 6.41 0.21
N LYS A 333 4.10 7.27 0.93
CA LYS A 333 3.42 7.03 2.21
C LYS A 333 1.90 7.15 1.98
N THR A 334 1.13 7.36 3.05
CA THR A 334 -0.33 7.47 2.95
C THR A 334 -0.86 8.86 3.26
N PHE A 335 -2.07 9.14 2.79
CA PHE A 335 -2.85 10.32 3.16
C PHE A 335 -3.78 9.97 4.33
N VAL A 336 -3.19 9.54 5.46
CA VAL A 336 -3.92 8.99 6.62
C VAL A 336 -3.94 9.94 7.79
N ASN A 337 -2.79 10.49 8.16
CA ASN A 337 -2.67 11.36 9.33
C ASN A 337 -2.61 12.83 8.92
N TYR A 338 -3.72 13.31 8.37
CA TYR A 338 -3.90 14.67 7.87
C TYR A 338 -5.32 15.14 8.17
N SER A 339 -5.52 16.46 8.21
CA SER A 339 -6.86 17.02 8.31
C SER A 339 -7.67 16.69 7.06
N PHE A 340 -8.92 16.22 7.23
CA PHE A 340 -9.75 15.72 6.14
C PHE A 340 -9.03 14.67 5.27
N ALA A 341 -8.28 13.77 5.91
CA ALA A 341 -7.54 12.70 5.27
C ALA A 341 -8.40 11.86 4.31
N GLN A 342 -7.84 11.45 3.18
CA GLN A 342 -8.49 10.57 2.22
C GLN A 342 -7.59 9.36 1.94
N PRO A 343 -7.51 8.37 2.85
CA PRO A 343 -6.56 7.25 2.76
C PRO A 343 -6.66 6.45 1.45
N GLY A 344 -7.84 6.45 0.82
CA GLY A 344 -8.12 5.82 -0.46
C GLY A 344 -7.36 6.41 -1.65
N ARG A 345 -7.03 7.71 -1.60
CA ARG A 345 -6.36 8.46 -2.66
C ARG A 345 -4.85 8.24 -2.64
N TYR A 346 -4.25 8.43 -3.81
CA TYR A 346 -2.82 8.30 -4.02
C TYR A 346 -2.42 8.97 -5.32
N SER A 347 -1.25 9.60 -5.31
CA SER A 347 -0.69 10.25 -6.50
C SER A 347 -0.54 9.26 -7.65
N ARG A 348 -0.95 9.65 -8.86
CA ARG A 348 -0.67 8.98 -10.13
C ARG A 348 -0.21 10.04 -11.13
N GLN A 349 0.31 9.58 -12.27
CA GLN A 349 0.89 10.48 -13.27
C GLN A 349 -0.16 11.44 -13.83
N HIS A 350 -1.35 10.94 -14.14
CA HIS A 350 -2.43 11.73 -14.73
C HIS A 350 -3.36 12.31 -13.65
N GLU A 351 -3.73 11.52 -12.65
CA GLU A 351 -4.73 11.88 -11.64
C GLU A 351 -4.18 11.90 -10.20
N ASP A 352 -4.86 12.63 -9.32
CA ASP A 352 -4.53 12.78 -7.89
C ASP A 352 -3.07 13.21 -7.64
N HIS A 353 -2.39 13.74 -8.66
CA HIS A 353 -0.94 13.85 -8.75
C HIS A 353 -0.30 14.55 -7.54
N ASP A 354 -0.94 15.61 -7.06
CA ASP A 354 -0.51 16.48 -5.98
C ASP A 354 -1.32 16.28 -4.68
N MET A 355 -2.00 15.13 -4.50
CA MET A 355 -2.60 14.76 -3.20
C MET A 355 -1.51 14.46 -2.15
N PRO A 356 -1.79 14.60 -0.83
CA PRO A 356 -0.81 14.31 0.22
C PRO A 356 -0.37 12.84 0.30
N GLY A 357 0.66 12.60 1.11
CA GLY A 357 1.22 11.25 1.34
C GLY A 357 2.38 10.86 0.41
N ASP A 358 2.88 11.79 -0.40
CA ASP A 358 3.94 11.51 -1.38
C ASP A 358 5.02 12.59 -1.39
N GLN A 359 5.67 12.79 -0.24
CA GLN A 359 6.76 13.76 -0.04
C GLN A 359 7.87 13.09 0.79
N PHE A 360 9.05 13.71 0.84
CA PHE A 360 10.20 13.24 1.64
C PHE A 360 9.79 12.90 3.10
N PRO A 361 10.39 11.90 3.75
CA PRO A 361 11.42 10.97 3.25
C PRO A 361 10.86 9.87 2.35
N PHE A 362 11.68 9.46 1.37
CA PHE A 362 11.35 8.40 0.39
C PHE A 362 12.04 7.07 0.68
N THR A 363 13.18 7.11 1.37
CA THR A 363 14.10 5.98 1.55
C THR A 363 14.28 5.63 3.03
N TYR A 364 14.95 4.52 3.30
CA TYR A 364 15.30 4.03 4.63
C TYR A 364 16.66 4.53 5.11
N VAL A 365 17.38 5.31 4.29
CA VAL A 365 18.67 5.91 4.62
C VAL A 365 18.46 7.33 5.14
N ASP A 366 18.95 7.62 6.35
CA ASP A 366 18.92 8.99 6.87
C ASP A 366 19.76 9.92 6.00
N MET A 367 19.14 11.01 5.56
CA MET A 367 19.80 12.00 4.73
C MET A 367 19.17 13.38 4.86
N ILE A 368 19.89 14.38 4.38
CA ILE A 368 19.35 15.72 4.14
C ILE A 368 18.83 15.76 2.71
N ASP A 369 17.57 16.12 2.54
CA ASP A 369 16.98 16.34 1.23
C ASP A 369 17.46 17.68 0.64
N PRO A 370 18.21 17.68 -0.47
CA PRO A 370 18.68 18.91 -1.09
C PRO A 370 17.56 19.75 -1.74
N VAL A 371 16.36 19.18 -1.95
CA VAL A 371 15.24 19.89 -2.60
C VAL A 371 14.38 20.63 -1.60
N SER A 372 13.92 19.98 -0.53
CA SER A 372 13.09 20.61 0.52
C SER A 372 13.87 21.13 1.73
N GLY A 373 15.11 20.68 1.94
CA GLY A 373 15.92 20.97 3.13
C GLY A 373 15.56 20.15 4.36
N GLN A 374 14.59 19.22 4.26
CA GLN A 374 14.22 18.32 5.36
C GLN A 374 15.31 17.27 5.63
N THR A 375 15.29 16.64 6.80
CA THR A 375 16.26 15.60 7.20
C THR A 375 15.52 14.40 7.78
N GLY A 376 15.94 13.20 7.42
CA GLY A 376 15.45 11.95 8.00
C GLY A 376 15.33 10.83 6.97
N SER A 377 14.62 9.78 7.37
CA SER A 377 14.29 8.58 6.61
C SER A 377 12.98 7.98 7.12
N ILE A 378 12.52 6.91 6.47
CA ILE A 378 11.43 6.08 7.01
C ILE A 378 11.78 5.49 8.38
N LEU A 379 13.08 5.33 8.72
CA LEU A 379 13.52 4.68 9.97
C LEU A 379 13.86 5.66 11.10
N THR A 380 13.79 6.98 10.89
CA THR A 380 14.24 7.96 11.90
C THR A 380 13.50 7.78 13.23
N ALA A 381 12.16 7.77 13.21
CA ALA A 381 11.36 7.68 14.43
C ALA A 381 11.51 6.33 15.16
N CYS A 382 11.59 5.22 14.43
CA CYS A 382 11.79 3.90 15.05
C CYS A 382 13.19 3.74 15.64
N SER A 383 14.19 4.45 15.11
CA SER A 383 15.57 4.38 15.61
C SER A 383 15.70 5.03 16.98
N GLU A 384 15.01 6.15 17.20
CA GLU A 384 14.97 6.85 18.49
C GLU A 384 14.32 5.99 19.60
N THR A 385 13.42 5.10 19.22
CA THR A 385 12.67 4.24 20.15
C THR A 385 13.20 2.80 20.22
N ASN A 386 14.24 2.47 19.45
CA ASN A 386 14.75 1.10 19.27
C ASN A 386 13.66 0.10 18.85
N THR A 387 12.75 0.54 17.98
CA THR A 387 11.64 -0.27 17.47
C THR A 387 11.72 -0.48 15.96
N CYS A 388 12.88 -0.28 15.32
CA CYS A 388 12.98 -0.50 13.89
C CYS A 388 12.81 -1.98 13.51
N PRO A 389 11.90 -2.30 12.57
CA PRO A 389 11.71 -3.66 12.11
C PRO A 389 12.79 -4.08 11.11
N LYS A 390 12.87 -5.38 10.85
CA LYS A 390 13.45 -5.89 9.60
C LYS A 390 12.51 -5.53 8.46
N VAL A 391 13.03 -4.98 7.37
CA VAL A 391 12.23 -4.47 6.25
C VAL A 391 12.57 -5.23 4.98
N ILE A 392 11.53 -5.76 4.33
CA ILE A 392 11.57 -6.11 2.92
C ILE A 392 10.62 -5.17 2.20
N GLN A 393 11.14 -4.31 1.33
CA GLN A 393 10.31 -3.60 0.37
C GLN A 393 10.45 -4.27 -0.99
N SER A 394 9.31 -4.57 -1.60
CA SER A 394 9.27 -5.08 -2.95
C SER A 394 8.36 -4.21 -3.81
N ASP A 395 8.83 -3.83 -4.99
CA ASP A 395 8.07 -3.03 -5.94
C ASP A 395 8.03 -3.74 -7.29
N THR A 396 7.07 -3.37 -8.13
CA THR A 396 7.05 -3.81 -9.52
C THR A 396 7.58 -2.73 -10.45
N SER A 397 7.69 -3.05 -11.75
CA SER A 397 8.07 -2.04 -12.73
C SER A 397 7.09 -0.88 -12.78
N THR A 398 5.79 -1.09 -12.50
CA THR A 398 4.82 0.02 -12.43
C THR A 398 5.20 1.07 -11.39
N GLU A 399 5.83 0.69 -10.30
CA GLU A 399 6.13 1.61 -9.20
C GLU A 399 7.26 2.58 -9.55
N PHE A 400 8.13 2.23 -10.49
CA PHE A 400 9.10 3.19 -11.03
C PHE A 400 8.43 4.27 -11.89
N TRP A 401 7.38 3.91 -12.65
CA TRP A 401 6.67 4.84 -13.54
C TRP A 401 5.61 5.66 -12.81
N GLN A 402 4.88 5.04 -11.89
CA GLN A 402 3.79 5.67 -11.15
C GLN A 402 4.25 6.16 -9.79
N ALA A 403 5.00 5.36 -9.03
CA ALA A 403 5.23 5.56 -7.59
C ALA A 403 6.65 6.02 -7.23
N ARG A 404 7.39 6.59 -8.20
CA ARG A 404 8.75 7.10 -8.04
C ARG A 404 9.71 6.12 -7.34
N GLY A 405 9.62 4.83 -7.65
CA GLY A 405 10.43 3.77 -7.01
C GLY A 405 11.94 4.07 -6.96
N SER A 406 12.48 4.81 -7.94
CA SER A 406 13.88 5.24 -7.93
C SER A 406 14.29 6.05 -6.69
N LEU A 407 13.39 6.84 -6.09
CA LEU A 407 13.68 7.62 -4.88
C LEU A 407 13.83 6.76 -3.62
N VAL A 408 13.50 5.46 -3.68
CA VAL A 408 13.75 4.51 -2.59
C VAL A 408 15.22 4.11 -2.54
N SER A 409 15.85 3.93 -3.70
CA SER A 409 17.23 3.43 -3.83
C SER A 409 18.24 4.50 -4.24
N THR A 410 17.78 5.71 -4.50
CA THR A 410 18.59 6.82 -5.02
C THR A 410 18.27 8.09 -4.25
N ALA A 411 19.31 8.83 -3.88
CA ALA A 411 19.20 10.18 -3.34
C ALA A 411 18.47 11.11 -4.34
N PRO A 412 17.83 12.19 -3.89
CA PRO A 412 17.21 13.18 -4.78
C PRO A 412 18.09 13.76 -5.90
N ASP A 413 19.42 13.67 -5.76
CA ASP A 413 20.41 14.11 -6.76
C ASP A 413 20.84 13.01 -7.77
N GLY A 414 20.26 11.80 -7.67
CA GLY A 414 20.58 10.67 -8.53
C GLY A 414 21.69 9.74 -8.00
N THR A 415 22.25 10.00 -6.81
CA THR A 415 23.27 9.16 -6.19
C THR A 415 22.69 7.84 -5.65
N ALA A 416 23.30 6.70 -5.98
CA ALA A 416 22.89 5.41 -5.44
C ALA A 416 23.04 5.36 -3.91
N LEU A 417 22.05 4.81 -3.22
CA LEU A 417 22.04 4.66 -1.78
C LEU A 417 22.40 3.23 -1.36
N THR A 418 23.15 3.10 -0.27
CA THR A 418 23.36 1.82 0.41
C THR A 418 22.33 1.69 1.52
N MET A 419 21.50 0.65 1.45
CA MET A 419 20.46 0.41 2.44
C MET A 419 21.05 -0.03 3.79
N PRO A 420 20.39 0.30 4.92
CA PRO A 420 20.74 -0.26 6.23
C PRO A 420 20.69 -1.78 6.26
N GLU A 421 21.44 -2.41 7.17
CA GLU A 421 21.55 -3.88 7.27
C GLU A 421 20.19 -4.57 7.50
N ASN A 422 19.26 -3.90 8.18
CA ASN A 422 17.91 -4.38 8.43
C ASN A 422 16.93 -4.12 7.27
N VAL A 423 17.41 -3.71 6.09
CA VAL A 423 16.56 -3.41 4.92
C VAL A 423 17.01 -4.23 3.71
N ARG A 424 16.04 -4.81 2.99
CA ARG A 424 16.23 -5.43 1.67
C ARG A 424 15.22 -4.90 0.68
N LEU A 425 15.67 -4.63 -0.55
CA LEU A 425 14.85 -4.10 -1.63
C LEU A 425 14.81 -5.08 -2.81
N PHE A 426 13.63 -5.32 -3.37
CA PHE A 426 13.46 -6.18 -4.55
C PHE A 426 12.56 -5.52 -5.59
N LEU A 427 13.02 -5.44 -6.83
CA LEU A 427 12.18 -5.10 -7.97
C LEU A 427 11.71 -6.40 -8.62
N ILE A 428 10.40 -6.64 -8.70
CA ILE A 428 9.84 -7.68 -9.58
C ILE A 428 9.69 -7.05 -10.96
N SER A 429 10.65 -7.33 -11.82
CA SER A 429 10.79 -6.67 -13.12
C SER A 429 9.68 -7.09 -14.08
N GLY A 430 9.33 -6.18 -14.98
CA GLY A 430 8.26 -6.37 -15.97
C GLY A 430 6.85 -6.44 -15.38
N ALA A 431 6.66 -6.70 -14.09
CA ALA A 431 5.34 -6.89 -13.50
C ALA A 431 4.51 -5.60 -13.46
N PRO A 432 3.17 -5.68 -13.60
CA PRO A 432 2.26 -4.59 -13.33
C PRO A 432 2.10 -4.39 -11.81
N HIS A 433 1.47 -3.29 -11.42
CA HIS A 433 1.21 -2.99 -10.01
C HIS A 433 0.59 -4.15 -9.22
N PHE A 434 -0.38 -4.87 -9.80
CA PHE A 434 -0.90 -6.08 -9.18
C PHE A 434 -1.49 -6.99 -10.25
N SER A 435 -1.14 -8.28 -10.19
CA SER A 435 -1.75 -9.34 -10.97
C SER A 435 -1.80 -10.60 -10.12
N VAL A 436 -3.00 -11.18 -10.00
CA VAL A 436 -3.17 -12.50 -9.38
C VAL A 436 -2.50 -13.56 -10.24
N TRP A 437 -2.08 -14.66 -9.63
CA TRP A 437 -1.62 -15.83 -10.37
C TRP A 437 -2.66 -16.26 -11.42
N GLY A 438 -2.22 -16.80 -12.56
CA GLY A 438 -3.11 -17.30 -13.61
C GLY A 438 -3.92 -16.24 -14.38
N ALA A 439 -3.71 -14.94 -14.13
CA ALA A 439 -4.37 -13.89 -14.88
C ALA A 439 -4.06 -13.97 -16.39
N ALA A 440 -5.04 -13.65 -17.22
CA ALA A 440 -4.87 -13.54 -18.67
C ALA A 440 -4.76 -12.08 -19.11
N SER A 441 -3.95 -11.83 -20.14
CA SER A 441 -3.89 -10.53 -20.80
C SER A 441 -5.22 -10.22 -21.50
N LYS A 442 -5.69 -8.97 -21.40
CA LYS A 442 -6.97 -8.53 -21.97
C LYS A 442 -6.89 -7.09 -22.45
N GLU A 443 -7.71 -6.76 -23.43
CA GLU A 443 -7.89 -5.38 -23.88
C GLU A 443 -8.56 -4.52 -22.80
N SER A 444 -8.20 -3.24 -22.76
CA SER A 444 -8.85 -2.22 -21.92
C SER A 444 -9.60 -1.21 -22.80
N ALA A 445 -10.74 -0.73 -22.31
CA ALA A 445 -11.49 0.33 -22.98
C ALA A 445 -10.70 1.66 -23.01
N THR A 446 -9.92 1.93 -21.97
CA THR A 446 -9.22 3.22 -21.78
C THR A 446 -7.72 3.15 -22.05
N CYS A 447 -7.11 1.95 -22.04
CA CYS A 447 -5.66 1.78 -22.28
C CYS A 447 -5.36 1.33 -23.71
N THR A 448 -4.24 1.81 -24.25
CA THR A 448 -3.76 1.58 -25.62
C THR A 448 -3.35 0.14 -25.86
N TYR A 449 -2.68 -0.49 -24.88
CA TYR A 449 -2.17 -1.85 -25.00
C TYR A 449 -2.95 -2.85 -24.11
N PRO A 450 -2.89 -4.16 -24.42
CA PRO A 450 -3.42 -5.21 -23.55
C PRO A 450 -2.79 -5.18 -22.16
N THR A 451 -3.53 -5.59 -21.14
CA THR A 451 -3.05 -5.65 -19.75
C THR A 451 -1.93 -6.67 -19.58
N ASN A 452 -1.00 -6.38 -18.69
CA ASN A 452 0.06 -7.29 -18.29
C ASN A 452 -0.46 -8.37 -17.31
N PRO A 453 -0.29 -9.67 -17.60
CA PRO A 453 -0.73 -10.75 -16.73
C PRO A 453 0.30 -11.20 -15.68
N LEU A 454 1.55 -10.71 -15.75
CA LEU A 454 2.65 -11.21 -14.93
C LEU A 454 2.37 -11.03 -13.44
N SER A 455 2.44 -12.13 -12.67
CA SER A 455 2.21 -12.13 -11.24
C SER A 455 3.53 -12.12 -10.47
N ALA A 456 3.57 -11.39 -9.36
CA ALA A 456 4.69 -11.36 -8.42
C ALA A 456 4.62 -12.47 -7.36
N GLU A 457 3.60 -13.34 -7.42
CA GLU A 457 3.34 -14.36 -6.40
C GLU A 457 4.53 -15.27 -6.09
N PRO A 458 5.26 -15.85 -7.07
CA PRO A 458 6.36 -16.76 -6.76
C PRO A 458 7.47 -16.10 -5.95
N THR A 459 7.93 -14.92 -6.39
CA THR A 459 8.92 -14.15 -5.64
C THR A 459 8.40 -13.73 -4.28
N MET A 460 7.13 -13.29 -4.18
CA MET A 460 6.56 -12.85 -2.91
C MET A 460 6.36 -13.98 -1.90
N ARG A 461 6.08 -15.21 -2.33
CA ARG A 461 6.09 -16.40 -1.47
C ARG A 461 7.49 -16.68 -0.93
N ALA A 462 8.51 -16.64 -1.78
CA ALA A 462 9.90 -16.80 -1.37
C ALA A 462 10.34 -15.72 -0.37
N LEU A 463 10.03 -14.45 -0.64
CA LEU A 463 10.34 -13.34 0.26
C LEU A 463 9.58 -13.39 1.59
N THR A 464 8.37 -13.94 1.60
CA THR A 464 7.60 -14.15 2.84
C THR A 464 8.27 -15.19 3.75
N VAL A 465 8.76 -16.30 3.17
CA VAL A 465 9.56 -17.29 3.91
C VAL A 465 10.89 -16.67 4.37
N ALA A 466 11.55 -15.89 3.52
CA ALA A 466 12.79 -15.22 3.89
C ALA A 466 12.58 -14.21 5.05
N MET A 467 11.48 -13.45 5.06
CA MET A 467 11.14 -12.57 6.18
C MET A 467 10.91 -13.37 7.46
N LYS A 468 10.17 -14.47 7.38
CA LYS A 468 9.92 -15.37 8.52
C LYS A 468 11.24 -15.90 9.08
N ASP A 469 12.08 -16.52 8.26
CA ASP A 469 13.39 -17.03 8.65
C ASP A 469 14.27 -15.92 9.24
N TRP A 470 14.22 -14.72 8.67
CA TRP A 470 14.98 -13.59 9.18
C TRP A 470 14.52 -13.19 10.57
N VAL A 471 13.21 -13.06 10.79
CA VAL A 471 12.63 -12.69 12.09
C VAL A 471 12.87 -13.78 13.15
N LEU A 472 12.58 -15.04 12.83
CA LEU A 472 12.62 -16.15 13.79
C LEU A 472 14.04 -16.63 14.09
N GLU A 473 14.90 -16.70 13.08
CA GLU A 473 16.20 -17.38 13.17
C GLU A 473 17.39 -16.44 12.96
N GLY A 474 17.15 -15.20 12.55
CA GLY A 474 18.21 -14.25 12.19
C GLY A 474 18.89 -14.58 10.85
N LYS A 475 18.34 -15.51 10.06
CA LYS A 475 18.86 -15.89 8.74
C LYS A 475 18.56 -14.78 7.73
N GLU A 476 19.60 -14.13 7.24
CA GLU A 476 19.43 -13.00 6.32
C GLU A 476 18.73 -13.42 5.00
N PRO A 477 17.88 -12.55 4.43
CA PRO A 477 17.31 -12.77 3.10
C PRO A 477 18.40 -12.67 2.01
N PRO A 478 18.07 -13.05 0.77
CA PRO A 478 18.91 -12.71 -0.39
C PRO A 478 19.28 -11.22 -0.41
N ALA A 479 20.43 -10.91 -0.99
CA ALA A 479 20.85 -9.53 -1.17
C ALA A 479 19.81 -8.75 -2.01
N SER A 480 19.71 -7.44 -1.77
CA SER A 480 18.79 -6.58 -2.51
C SER A 480 19.03 -6.67 -4.02
N VAL A 481 17.94 -6.83 -4.78
CA VAL A 481 17.96 -6.79 -6.25
C VAL A 481 17.01 -5.68 -6.70
N TYR A 482 17.48 -4.44 -6.60
CA TYR A 482 16.70 -3.23 -6.88
C TYR A 482 17.58 -2.20 -7.61
N PRO A 483 17.18 -1.68 -8.78
CA PRO A 483 17.97 -0.72 -9.51
C PRO A 483 18.27 0.56 -8.71
N ALA A 484 19.53 0.97 -8.71
CA ALA A 484 20.01 2.16 -7.99
C ALA A 484 21.03 2.93 -8.82
N GLY A 485 20.94 4.26 -8.79
CA GLY A 485 21.85 5.16 -9.48
C GLY A 485 21.81 5.08 -11.02
N ARG A 486 22.58 5.95 -11.67
CA ARG A 486 22.54 6.18 -13.14
C ARG A 486 23.13 5.06 -13.99
N ASP A 487 23.81 4.10 -13.38
CA ASP A 487 24.30 2.92 -14.09
C ASP A 487 23.15 1.97 -14.44
N GLN A 488 22.09 1.96 -13.63
CA GLN A 488 20.92 1.08 -13.82
C GLN A 488 19.64 1.86 -14.13
N LEU A 489 19.61 3.16 -13.82
CA LEU A 489 18.46 4.04 -14.00
C LEU A 489 18.74 5.17 -15.00
N VAL A 490 17.69 5.64 -15.67
CA VAL A 490 17.73 6.78 -16.62
C VAL A 490 16.51 7.67 -16.46
N ALA A 491 16.58 8.90 -16.96
CA ALA A 491 15.39 9.71 -17.15
C ALA A 491 14.42 9.00 -18.11
N ALA A 492 13.12 9.19 -17.92
CA ALA A 492 12.09 8.48 -18.68
C ALA A 492 12.18 8.71 -20.20
N ASP A 493 12.52 9.92 -20.63
CA ASP A 493 12.72 10.30 -22.04
C ASP A 493 14.03 9.77 -22.64
N ALA A 494 14.97 9.32 -21.80
CA ALA A 494 16.21 8.68 -22.21
C ALA A 494 16.10 7.14 -22.23
N ALA A 495 14.95 6.55 -21.87
CA ALA A 495 14.74 5.11 -21.98
C ALA A 495 14.61 4.70 -23.46
N GLU A 496 15.53 3.85 -23.92
CA GLU A 496 15.63 3.44 -25.33
C GLU A 496 14.58 2.37 -25.69
N MET A 497 13.31 2.76 -25.81
CA MET A 497 12.21 1.86 -26.14
C MET A 497 12.33 1.29 -27.57
N PRO A 498 11.98 -0.01 -27.78
CA PRO A 498 11.96 -0.60 -29.12
C PRO A 498 10.89 0.03 -30.01
N MET A 499 11.03 -0.17 -31.32
CA MET A 499 9.95 0.08 -32.25
C MET A 499 8.87 -0.97 -32.04
N ILE A 500 7.63 -0.55 -31.81
CA ILE A 500 6.44 -1.39 -31.66
C ILE A 500 5.35 -0.79 -32.55
N ASN A 501 4.83 -1.60 -33.47
CA ASN A 501 3.79 -1.20 -34.42
C ASN A 501 4.11 0.10 -35.19
N GLY A 502 5.38 0.30 -35.55
CA GLY A 502 5.86 1.45 -36.33
C GLY A 502 6.13 2.72 -35.51
N THR A 503 6.03 2.65 -34.18
CA THR A 503 6.30 3.77 -33.28
C THR A 503 7.27 3.37 -32.18
N ARG A 504 8.04 4.32 -31.64
CA ARG A 504 8.78 4.12 -30.38
C ARG A 504 7.98 4.76 -29.26
N PRO A 505 7.39 3.99 -28.35
CA PRO A 505 6.67 4.56 -27.22
C PRO A 505 7.57 5.49 -26.39
N GLN A 506 6.98 6.56 -25.85
CA GLN A 506 7.63 7.52 -24.97
C GLN A 506 6.71 7.75 -23.76
N PRO A 507 6.59 6.75 -22.86
CA PRO A 507 5.74 6.87 -21.69
C PRO A 507 6.19 8.03 -20.80
N PRO A 508 5.25 8.88 -20.31
CA PRO A 508 5.59 9.85 -19.28
C PRO A 508 5.88 9.13 -17.96
N VAL A 509 6.53 9.83 -17.04
CA VAL A 509 6.73 9.38 -15.66
C VAL A 509 5.92 10.26 -14.72
N ASN A 510 5.46 9.67 -13.62
CA ASN A 510 4.87 10.44 -12.54
C ASN A 510 5.95 11.26 -11.81
N GLY A 511 6.24 12.47 -12.31
CA GLY A 511 7.21 13.38 -11.71
C GLY A 511 6.87 13.75 -10.28
N LEU A 512 7.78 14.42 -9.56
CA LEU A 512 7.50 14.86 -8.19
C LEU A 512 8.06 16.26 -7.94
N GLU A 513 7.25 17.07 -7.28
CA GLU A 513 7.63 18.40 -6.80
C GLU A 513 7.36 18.46 -5.30
N VAL A 514 8.10 19.31 -4.59
CA VAL A 514 7.75 19.71 -3.24
C VAL A 514 6.37 20.36 -3.28
N ARG A 515 5.47 19.98 -2.37
CA ARG A 515 4.11 20.52 -2.28
C ARG A 515 3.91 21.26 -0.97
N ASP A 516 3.46 22.51 -1.06
CA ASP A 516 2.92 23.26 0.08
C ASP A 516 1.42 23.01 0.19
N TYR A 517 1.04 22.20 1.17
CA TYR A 517 -0.35 21.80 1.46
C TYR A 517 -1.11 22.80 2.36
N SER A 518 -0.50 23.93 2.74
CA SER A 518 -1.20 24.97 3.51
C SER A 518 -2.25 25.74 2.70
N VAL A 519 -2.23 25.57 1.37
CA VAL A 519 -3.15 26.18 0.41
C VAL A 519 -3.78 25.12 -0.50
N GLN A 520 -4.93 25.43 -1.08
CA GLN A 520 -5.63 24.56 -2.04
C GLN A 520 -5.92 25.34 -3.34
N PRO A 521 -5.53 24.81 -4.52
CA PRO A 521 -4.70 23.62 -4.71
C PRO A 521 -3.26 23.82 -4.17
N PRO A 522 -2.52 22.74 -3.85
CA PRO A 522 -1.18 22.82 -3.28
C PRO A 522 -0.21 23.56 -4.22
N LYS A 523 0.65 24.39 -3.64
CA LYS A 523 1.65 25.13 -4.42
C LYS A 523 2.89 24.27 -4.68
N ALA A 524 3.36 24.26 -5.92
CA ALA A 524 4.59 23.59 -6.34
C ALA A 524 5.86 24.33 -5.84
N GLY A 525 6.86 23.57 -5.43
CA GLY A 525 8.21 24.02 -5.09
C GLY A 525 9.27 23.40 -5.99
N GLY A 526 10.42 23.04 -5.43
CA GLY A 526 11.50 22.38 -6.18
C GLY A 526 11.10 21.00 -6.70
N THR A 527 11.73 20.56 -7.79
CA THR A 527 11.44 19.30 -8.48
C THR A 527 12.46 18.22 -8.06
N TYR A 528 11.98 17.00 -7.86
CA TYR A 528 12.82 15.82 -7.69
C TYR A 528 13.06 15.14 -9.04
N GLU A 529 14.26 14.63 -9.24
CA GLU A 529 14.54 13.78 -10.40
C GLU A 529 13.98 12.37 -10.17
N VAL A 530 13.00 11.99 -10.99
CA VAL A 530 12.44 10.64 -10.98
C VAL A 530 13.02 9.86 -12.15
N LEU A 531 13.75 8.80 -11.83
CA LEU A 531 14.36 7.91 -12.81
C LEU A 531 13.56 6.61 -12.97
N VAL A 532 13.74 5.95 -14.10
CA VAL A 532 13.17 4.63 -14.44
C VAL A 532 14.29 3.63 -14.76
N PRO A 533 14.06 2.31 -14.64
CA PRO A 533 15.06 1.32 -15.01
C PRO A 533 15.45 1.42 -16.48
N LYS A 534 16.74 1.21 -16.77
CA LYS A 534 17.19 0.94 -18.14
C LYS A 534 16.49 -0.29 -18.68
N VAL A 535 16.19 -0.26 -19.97
CA VAL A 535 15.49 -1.33 -20.67
C VAL A 535 16.40 -2.01 -21.68
N ASP A 536 16.14 -3.29 -21.95
CA ASP A 536 16.78 -4.06 -23.00
C ASP A 536 16.20 -3.76 -24.39
N ALA A 537 16.65 -4.52 -25.40
CA ALA A 537 16.18 -4.39 -26.77
C ALA A 537 14.68 -4.71 -26.96
N ASP A 538 14.03 -5.32 -25.96
CA ASP A 538 12.61 -5.66 -25.94
C ASP A 538 11.79 -4.66 -25.12
N GLY A 539 12.42 -3.61 -24.57
CA GLY A 539 11.77 -2.61 -23.73
C GLY A 539 11.53 -3.09 -22.29
N MET A 540 12.08 -4.24 -21.91
CA MET A 540 11.93 -4.81 -20.57
C MET A 540 13.05 -4.32 -19.64
N PRO A 541 12.78 -4.02 -18.36
CA PRO A 541 13.83 -3.62 -17.42
C PRO A 541 14.97 -4.64 -17.31
N ILE A 542 16.22 -4.16 -17.29
CA ILE A 542 17.41 -5.04 -17.26
C ILE A 542 17.70 -5.61 -15.86
N GLY A 543 17.52 -4.78 -14.82
CA GLY A 543 17.80 -5.16 -13.43
C GLY A 543 16.53 -5.56 -12.70
N GLY A 544 16.69 -6.22 -11.54
CA GLY A 544 15.59 -6.75 -10.72
C GLY A 544 15.46 -8.27 -10.83
N VAL A 545 14.40 -8.81 -10.23
CA VAL A 545 14.02 -10.22 -10.26
C VAL A 545 13.16 -10.46 -11.48
N HIS A 546 13.58 -11.38 -12.35
CA HIS A 546 12.84 -11.74 -13.56
C HIS A 546 12.05 -13.02 -13.29
N GLU A 547 10.74 -12.89 -13.10
CA GLU A 547 9.83 -14.03 -13.07
C GLU A 547 9.94 -14.85 -14.36
N LEU A 548 9.62 -16.15 -14.33
CA LEU A 548 9.84 -17.06 -15.47
C LEU A 548 9.33 -16.54 -16.82
N PRO A 549 8.09 -16.00 -16.94
CA PRO A 549 7.62 -15.48 -18.22
C PRO A 549 8.40 -14.26 -18.72
N MET A 550 9.11 -13.54 -17.86
CA MET A 550 10.00 -12.45 -18.24
C MET A 550 11.42 -12.96 -18.53
N ALA A 551 11.93 -13.92 -17.76
CA ALA A 551 13.25 -14.52 -17.97
C ALA A 551 13.33 -15.31 -19.28
N VAL A 552 12.23 -15.96 -19.67
CA VAL A 552 12.09 -16.72 -20.92
C VAL A 552 10.88 -16.17 -21.71
N PRO A 553 11.01 -14.97 -22.29
CA PRO A 553 9.86 -14.20 -22.76
C PRO A 553 9.29 -14.69 -24.10
N LEU A 554 7.97 -14.61 -24.22
CA LEU A 554 7.22 -14.70 -25.48
C LEU A 554 6.62 -13.34 -25.91
N GLY A 555 6.87 -12.31 -25.13
CA GLY A 555 6.47 -10.93 -25.38
C GLY A 555 7.15 -9.97 -24.40
N SER A 556 6.98 -8.67 -24.64
CA SER A 556 7.45 -7.64 -23.72
C SER A 556 6.48 -7.49 -22.56
N TYR A 557 6.99 -7.61 -21.33
CA TYR A 557 6.28 -7.33 -20.09
C TYR A 557 6.69 -5.95 -19.59
N LEU A 558 5.76 -5.00 -19.64
CA LEU A 558 6.02 -3.59 -19.35
C LEU A 558 5.23 -3.15 -18.11
N GLY A 559 5.89 -2.40 -17.23
CA GLY A 559 5.29 -1.83 -16.03
C GLY A 559 4.35 -0.64 -16.30
N TRP A 560 4.20 -0.21 -17.55
CA TRP A 560 3.37 0.93 -17.93
C TRP A 560 2.45 0.57 -19.10
N ASN A 561 1.41 1.38 -19.25
CA ASN A 561 0.49 1.37 -20.37
C ASN A 561 0.02 2.81 -20.58
N LEU A 562 -0.41 3.15 -21.80
CA LEU A 562 -0.82 4.51 -22.15
C LEU A 562 -2.33 4.58 -22.25
N ARG A 563 -2.88 5.75 -21.98
CA ARG A 563 -4.29 6.05 -22.20
C ARG A 563 -4.54 6.23 -23.70
N LYS A 564 -5.68 5.73 -24.17
CA LYS A 564 -6.14 5.84 -25.57
C LYS A 564 -6.51 7.28 -25.91
N GLU A 565 -6.45 7.60 -27.20
CA GLU A 565 -7.05 8.85 -27.71
C GLU A 565 -8.52 8.97 -27.29
N GLY A 566 -8.92 10.18 -26.88
CA GLY A 566 -10.24 10.43 -26.29
C GLY A 566 -10.33 10.19 -24.78
N PHE A 567 -9.25 9.69 -24.16
CA PHE A 567 -9.13 9.46 -22.72
C PHE A 567 -7.86 10.09 -22.15
N ALA A 568 -7.47 11.31 -22.56
CA ALA A 568 -6.17 11.91 -22.30
C ALA A 568 -5.02 11.10 -22.93
N GLY A 569 -5.06 11.00 -24.26
CA GLY A 569 -4.11 10.22 -25.06
C GLY A 569 -2.64 10.46 -24.70
N GLY A 570 -1.90 9.36 -24.53
CA GLY A 570 -0.47 9.35 -24.24
C GLY A 570 -0.07 9.50 -22.76
N GLU A 571 -1.01 9.82 -21.86
CA GLU A 571 -0.76 9.76 -20.41
C GLU A 571 -0.71 8.31 -19.91
N LEU A 572 -0.18 8.05 -18.71
CA LEU A 572 -0.18 6.69 -18.15
C LEU A 572 -1.60 6.22 -17.83
N CYS A 573 -1.92 4.97 -18.18
CA CYS A 573 -3.23 4.35 -17.93
C CYS A 573 -3.33 3.81 -16.49
N GLY A 574 -3.25 4.73 -15.53
CA GLY A 574 -3.18 4.40 -14.11
C GLY A 574 -2.07 3.38 -13.84
N THR A 575 -2.34 2.41 -12.97
CA THR A 575 -1.37 1.39 -12.58
C THR A 575 -1.38 0.15 -13.50
N THR A 576 -1.93 0.28 -14.70
CA THR A 576 -2.03 -0.82 -15.66
C THR A 576 -0.70 -0.99 -16.38
N GLY A 577 -0.06 -2.16 -16.27
CA GLY A 577 1.06 -2.55 -17.13
C GLY A 577 0.58 -3.07 -18.49
N SER A 578 1.51 -3.30 -19.42
CA SER A 578 1.20 -3.89 -20.72
C SER A 578 1.94 -5.19 -21.02
N TYR A 579 1.27 -6.09 -21.74
CA TYR A 579 1.88 -7.26 -22.36
C TYR A 579 1.74 -7.17 -23.87
N LEU A 580 2.87 -7.30 -24.58
CA LEU A 580 2.93 -7.19 -26.03
C LEU A 580 3.67 -8.40 -26.59
N ALA A 581 2.93 -9.34 -27.15
CA ALA A 581 3.52 -10.51 -27.81
C ALA A 581 4.63 -10.12 -28.79
N PHE A 582 5.68 -10.93 -28.86
CA PHE A 582 6.71 -10.76 -29.88
C PHE A 582 6.13 -11.04 -31.26
N PRO A 583 6.68 -10.42 -32.32
CA PRO A 583 6.21 -10.69 -33.67
C PRO A 583 6.51 -12.15 -34.05
N GLU A 584 5.64 -12.77 -34.86
CA GLU A 584 5.87 -14.13 -35.36
C GLU A 584 7.05 -14.18 -36.35
N THR A 585 7.24 -13.10 -37.10
CA THR A 585 8.32 -12.94 -38.10
C THR A 585 8.91 -11.53 -38.01
N GLY A 586 10.18 -11.36 -38.40
CA GLY A 586 10.83 -10.05 -38.37
C GLY A 586 10.12 -9.01 -39.24
N SER A 587 10.05 -7.76 -38.76
CA SER A 587 9.39 -6.64 -39.44
C SER A 587 10.15 -5.33 -39.22
N ASN A 588 10.03 -4.37 -40.15
CA ASN A 588 10.56 -3.02 -39.92
C ASN A 588 9.70 -2.19 -38.95
N ALA A 589 8.46 -2.63 -38.70
CA ALA A 589 7.53 -1.97 -37.78
C ALA A 589 7.70 -2.44 -36.33
N ASP A 590 8.43 -3.54 -36.09
CA ASP A 590 8.71 -4.05 -34.76
C ASP A 590 10.19 -4.46 -34.68
N SER A 591 10.97 -3.77 -33.86
CA SER A 591 12.41 -4.03 -33.77
C SER A 591 12.77 -5.21 -32.88
N ARG A 592 11.79 -5.80 -32.19
CA ARG A 592 12.00 -6.92 -31.25
C ARG A 592 12.21 -8.21 -32.03
N ALA A 593 13.11 -9.06 -31.55
CA ALA A 593 13.38 -10.34 -32.21
C ALA A 593 12.14 -11.26 -32.13
N PRO A 594 11.75 -11.92 -33.25
CA PRO A 594 10.60 -12.82 -33.24
C PRO A 594 10.86 -14.06 -32.39
N VAL A 595 9.80 -14.75 -31.95
CA VAL A 595 9.90 -15.95 -31.08
C VAL A 595 10.81 -17.02 -31.69
N SER A 596 10.71 -17.24 -33.00
CA SER A 596 11.52 -18.23 -33.75
C SER A 596 13.02 -17.92 -33.80
N ALA A 597 13.43 -16.69 -33.51
CA ALA A 597 14.84 -16.32 -33.38
C ALA A 597 15.40 -16.56 -31.97
N ARG A 598 14.53 -16.83 -30.99
CA ARG A 598 14.88 -17.02 -29.57
C ARG A 598 14.91 -18.48 -29.17
N TYR A 599 13.95 -19.26 -29.68
CA TYR A 599 13.79 -20.66 -29.34
C TYR A 599 13.71 -21.50 -30.61
N ALA A 600 14.44 -22.61 -30.63
CA ALA A 600 14.42 -23.52 -31.77
C ALA A 600 13.08 -24.26 -31.88
N ASP A 601 12.51 -24.64 -30.73
CA ASP A 601 11.26 -25.39 -30.60
C ASP A 601 10.71 -25.27 -29.16
N ALA A 602 9.57 -25.91 -28.91
CA ALA A 602 8.92 -25.95 -27.61
C ALA A 602 9.79 -26.63 -26.52
N ALA A 603 10.63 -27.61 -26.89
CA ALA A 603 11.50 -28.28 -25.93
C ALA A 603 12.65 -27.36 -25.47
N SER A 604 13.22 -26.58 -26.39
CA SER A 604 14.22 -25.55 -26.08
C SER A 604 13.66 -24.43 -25.21
N TYR A 605 12.41 -24.02 -25.44
CA TYR A 605 11.71 -23.07 -24.56
C TYR A 605 11.53 -23.63 -23.15
N HIS A 606 11.04 -24.87 -23.02
CA HIS A 606 10.83 -25.51 -21.72
C HIS A 606 12.14 -25.73 -20.94
N ALA A 607 13.22 -26.13 -21.62
CA ALA A 607 14.52 -26.30 -20.98
C ALA A 607 15.05 -24.97 -20.40
N GLN A 608 14.83 -23.84 -21.08
CA GLN A 608 15.20 -22.53 -20.56
C GLN A 608 14.35 -22.11 -19.35
N LEU A 609 13.06 -22.49 -19.32
CA LEU A 609 12.21 -22.26 -18.14
C LEU A 609 12.73 -23.03 -16.92
N GLU A 610 13.14 -24.28 -17.11
CA GLU A 610 13.75 -25.09 -16.05
C GLU A 610 15.05 -24.46 -15.52
N GLU A 611 15.94 -24.02 -16.42
CA GLU A 611 17.19 -23.36 -16.04
C GLU A 611 16.95 -22.04 -15.28
N ALA A 612 16.01 -21.23 -15.75
CA ALA A 612 15.63 -19.98 -15.09
C ALA A 612 15.02 -20.23 -13.70
N ALA A 613 14.21 -21.29 -13.55
CA ALA A 613 13.63 -21.67 -12.26
C ALA A 613 14.73 -22.09 -11.27
N ASP A 614 15.65 -22.95 -11.71
CA ASP A 614 16.78 -23.42 -10.90
C ASP A 614 17.67 -22.25 -10.46
N ALA A 615 17.87 -21.26 -11.34
CA ALA A 615 18.62 -20.05 -11.01
C ALA A 615 17.93 -19.19 -9.94
N LEU A 616 16.61 -19.01 -10.00
CA LEU A 616 15.85 -18.27 -8.98
C LEU A 616 15.82 -19.02 -7.64
N ILE A 617 15.72 -20.34 -7.66
CA ILE A 617 15.78 -21.18 -6.46
C ILE A 617 17.15 -21.04 -5.78
N ALA A 618 18.24 -21.13 -6.56
CA ALA A 618 19.59 -20.95 -6.04
C ALA A 618 19.84 -19.56 -5.43
N GLN A 619 19.12 -18.55 -5.92
CA GLN A 619 19.15 -17.18 -5.39
C GLN A 619 18.23 -16.98 -4.17
N GLY A 620 17.38 -17.95 -3.83
CA GLY A 620 16.36 -17.81 -2.79
C GLY A 620 15.20 -16.91 -3.18
N LEU A 621 14.97 -16.71 -4.47
CA LEU A 621 13.91 -15.85 -5.05
C LEU A 621 12.75 -16.66 -5.65
N LEU A 622 12.85 -17.99 -5.62
CA LEU A 622 11.76 -18.93 -5.90
C LEU A 622 11.85 -20.07 -4.88
N LEU A 623 10.70 -20.51 -4.35
CA LEU A 623 10.67 -21.69 -3.50
C LEU A 623 10.76 -22.96 -4.36
N GLU A 624 11.54 -23.94 -3.91
CA GLU A 624 11.61 -25.26 -4.57
C GLU A 624 10.21 -25.88 -4.72
N ALA A 625 9.37 -25.76 -3.69
CA ALA A 625 8.00 -26.27 -3.70
C ALA A 625 7.10 -25.61 -4.77
N ASP A 626 7.44 -24.41 -5.22
CA ASP A 626 6.68 -23.68 -6.24
C ASP A 626 7.22 -23.95 -7.66
N ARG A 627 8.35 -24.67 -7.81
CA ARG A 627 9.01 -24.90 -9.12
C ARG A 627 8.06 -25.45 -10.18
N GLU A 628 7.34 -26.54 -9.86
CA GLU A 628 6.41 -27.17 -10.80
C GLU A 628 5.22 -26.26 -11.13
N MET A 629 4.71 -25.52 -10.13
CA MET A 629 3.61 -24.57 -10.30
C MET A 629 3.98 -23.48 -11.31
N VAL A 630 5.16 -22.88 -11.18
CA VAL A 630 5.57 -21.76 -12.05
C VAL A 630 5.92 -22.24 -13.45
N ILE A 631 6.60 -23.38 -13.62
CA ILE A 631 6.91 -23.94 -14.94
C ILE A 631 5.62 -24.33 -15.67
N SER A 632 4.68 -24.99 -14.99
CA SER A 632 3.42 -25.42 -15.60
C SER A 632 2.50 -24.27 -15.99
N ALA A 633 2.59 -23.14 -15.28
CA ALA A 633 1.83 -21.93 -15.57
C ALA A 633 2.50 -21.02 -16.62
N ALA A 634 3.74 -21.32 -17.03
CA ALA A 634 4.43 -20.53 -18.04
C ALA A 634 3.61 -20.54 -19.35
N PRO A 635 3.58 -19.42 -20.10
CA PRO A 635 2.87 -19.33 -21.36
C PRO A 635 3.23 -20.47 -22.32
N ALA A 636 2.24 -21.03 -23.01
CA ALA A 636 2.49 -22.06 -24.01
C ALA A 636 3.28 -21.50 -25.21
N TYR A 637 4.26 -22.27 -25.69
CA TYR A 637 5.02 -21.92 -26.89
C TYR A 637 4.08 -21.81 -28.11
N PRO A 638 4.10 -20.69 -28.87
CA PRO A 638 3.24 -20.51 -30.03
C PRO A 638 3.75 -21.37 -31.20
N GLY A 639 2.95 -22.37 -31.59
CA GLY A 639 3.23 -23.20 -32.77
C GLY A 639 3.25 -24.71 -32.45
N ASN A 640 2.05 -25.31 -32.51
CA ASN A 640 1.82 -26.70 -32.91
C ASN A 640 0.80 -26.71 -34.05
#